data_AF-A0A3C0TNZ6-F1
#
_entry.id   AF-A0A3C0TNZ6-F1
#
_cell.length_a   1.000
_cell.length_b   1.000
_cell.length_c   1.000
_cell.angle_alpha   90.00
_cell.angle_beta   90.00
_cell.angle_gamma   90.00
#
_symmetry.space_group_name_H-M   'P 1'
#
loop_
_entity.id
_entity.type
_entity.pdbx_description
1 polymer ?
#
loop_
_entity_poly.entity_id
_entity_poly.type
_entity_poly.pdbx_seq_one_letter_code
_entity_poly.pdbx_strand_id
1 'polypeptide(L)'
;MVGIFFKQKSNNNKGEWVMATKKRQMLNWMLIALLAAVILPACGGGGGGTPPPAYVINTAGGNGGDTSGTGGSGGFVNIAKFGGTGAVEVLTSGTVDASFTASTATPYLGIKPLSITKNTTIFFVDNSLPGATDPASGTPYLTNIDTNLRISDANGVVGDENPAVTGLSVAADVTVTLELNSIGSEVLVSFANDVDNRGTITTLDTVATQRVGLFITCDNYFGASGSLVDTSAGQTGQDGGGIEIAGQWIYNQGDFYSIGSDDPSGSGSDGGPIILAGLSALENSGALSSAGGAGGVGTGGVGGSIVLHASFDHLYNSGTVSAHGGNGLSGGAGGTIALTAGHVPAVITDPYGVAAMRNSGALNSRGGDGAGGHGGPGGAITVWKLGPALLFNADITTEGGDTSKSAFNGGNGGDVEIYGLPGIDGDVYVGAGDMEISGNITTTGGSAVASGSGSGGNGGGVNIIQDASGRFLQSLFGINPVKAPANPRLALRGFTSMNTTGGQGNSGGNGGPLGVVDVGEVWDGIVPTPPSTTYTFLDDSGGDVINEAAITTRGGSVFTTATTPASGGSGGNVYLTADIDPSITNATGEYLTNYGNIDSSGGDSLALTAAPGINAGRIMLNATNDTRNSGALTADGGTDGGTTTGYGHDSSEIVIKSELGAVNNTGLLNATGGDGITQGGAGSQQRTTVPSFEGVLLEAGTDLGNSGNINARGGDADVNFSVSVGGDGGDVRGIYGGSRNHTGSVNVNGGAGQMPGAVGTNNL
;
A
#
# COMPACT_ATOMS: atom_id res chain seq x y z
N MET A 1 -73.85 -1.47 28.56
CA MET A 1 -74.34 -0.30 29.32
C MET A 1 -74.73 -0.78 30.71
N VAL A 2 -74.30 -0.07 31.76
CA VAL A 2 -74.63 -0.27 33.20
C VAL A 2 -73.94 -1.49 33.87
N GLY A 3 -73.20 -1.41 34.98
CA GLY A 3 -72.77 -0.32 35.86
C GLY A 3 -71.96 -0.86 37.08
N ILE A 4 -71.17 0.03 37.70
CA ILE A 4 -70.82 0.19 39.15
C ILE A 4 -70.12 -0.98 39.92
N PHE A 5 -68.91 -0.74 40.49
CA PHE A 5 -68.57 -0.71 41.94
C PHE A 5 -67.05 -0.67 42.26
N PHE A 6 -66.71 0.04 43.34
CA PHE A 6 -65.38 0.20 43.99
C PHE A 6 -64.83 -1.10 44.64
N LYS A 7 -63.49 -1.26 44.72
CA LYS A 7 -62.78 -1.57 46.00
C LYS A 7 -61.24 -1.56 45.90
N GLN A 8 -60.63 -1.08 46.98
CA GLN A 8 -59.20 -1.13 47.32
C GLN A 8 -59.00 -2.19 48.45
N LYS A 9 -57.99 -3.08 48.36
CA LYS A 9 -57.21 -3.60 49.51
C LYS A 9 -56.13 -4.65 49.14
N SER A 10 -54.94 -4.46 49.73
CA SER A 10 -54.14 -5.42 50.53
C SER A 10 -53.32 -6.57 49.89
N ASN A 11 -51.99 -6.39 49.96
CA ASN A 11 -50.91 -7.25 50.47
C ASN A 11 -50.98 -8.80 50.49
N ASN A 12 -49.81 -9.35 50.11
CA ASN A 12 -49.03 -10.47 50.67
C ASN A 12 -49.16 -11.91 50.15
N ASN A 13 -47.99 -12.37 49.67
CA ASN A 13 -47.31 -13.66 49.87
C ASN A 13 -47.71 -14.95 49.10
N LYS A 14 -46.66 -15.44 48.40
CA LYS A 14 -46.12 -16.81 48.30
C LYS A 14 -46.97 -17.91 47.65
N GLY A 15 -46.42 -18.48 46.57
CA GLY A 15 -46.76 -19.79 46.02
C GLY A 15 -45.86 -20.12 44.83
N GLU A 16 -45.03 -21.15 44.98
CA GLU A 16 -43.95 -21.57 44.09
C GLU A 16 -44.39 -22.47 42.91
N TRP A 17 -43.45 -22.59 41.96
CA TRP A 17 -43.10 -23.73 41.07
C TRP A 17 -43.55 -23.76 39.58
N VAL A 18 -42.50 -23.88 38.75
CA VAL A 18 -42.32 -24.64 37.48
C VAL A 18 -42.18 -23.84 36.16
N MET A 19 -40.92 -23.86 35.68
CA MET A 19 -40.37 -23.92 34.30
C MET A 19 -41.03 -23.14 33.14
N ALA A 20 -40.26 -22.23 32.51
CA ALA A 20 -39.64 -22.43 31.18
C ALA A 20 -39.36 -21.11 30.42
N THR A 21 -38.18 -21.07 29.78
CA THR A 21 -37.85 -20.40 28.50
C THR A 21 -37.71 -18.86 28.36
N LYS A 22 -36.49 -18.50 27.92
CA LYS A 22 -36.12 -17.57 26.82
C LYS A 22 -36.20 -16.04 27.00
N LYS A 23 -35.02 -15.44 26.72
CA LYS A 23 -34.76 -14.28 25.83
C LYS A 23 -35.62 -13.03 26.04
N ARG A 24 -35.00 -11.99 26.61
CA ARG A 24 -34.98 -10.57 26.17
C ARG A 24 -34.73 -9.67 27.38
N GLN A 25 -33.47 -9.39 27.70
CA GLN A 25 -33.05 -8.19 28.47
C GLN A 25 -31.51 -8.02 28.54
N MET A 26 -30.81 -8.35 27.45
CA MET A 26 -29.44 -7.91 27.16
C MET A 26 -29.43 -7.15 25.84
N LEU A 27 -30.33 -6.17 25.74
CA LEU A 27 -30.48 -5.28 24.59
C LEU A 27 -30.86 -3.90 25.14
N ASN A 28 -29.91 -3.26 25.84
CA ASN A 28 -29.95 -1.84 26.21
C ASN A 28 -28.60 -1.30 26.76
N TRP A 29 -27.48 -2.01 26.53
CA TRP A 29 -26.14 -1.57 26.95
C TRP A 29 -25.10 -1.57 25.83
N MET A 30 -25.52 -1.72 24.58
CA MET A 30 -24.65 -1.52 23.41
C MET A 30 -25.38 -0.66 22.39
N LEU A 31 -24.62 0.29 21.84
CA LEU A 31 -24.87 1.17 20.70
C LEU A 31 -25.29 2.63 20.98
N ILE A 32 -24.33 3.50 20.62
CA ILE A 32 -24.40 4.91 20.24
C ILE A 32 -24.40 5.89 21.44
N ALA A 33 -23.41 6.76 21.66
CA ALA A 33 -22.11 7.06 21.07
C ALA A 33 -21.49 8.13 21.98
N LEU A 34 -20.18 8.37 21.81
CA LEU A 34 -19.60 9.69 21.55
C LEU A 34 -18.41 10.08 22.45
N LEU A 35 -17.24 9.99 21.82
CA LEU A 35 -16.07 10.89 21.92
C LEU A 35 -15.43 11.12 23.29
N ALA A 36 -14.29 10.46 23.51
CA ALA A 36 -12.98 11.12 23.64
C ALA A 36 -11.92 10.04 23.88
N ALA A 37 -11.24 9.62 22.81
CA ALA A 37 -9.98 8.89 22.93
C ALA A 37 -8.94 9.85 23.49
N VAL A 38 -8.70 9.76 24.80
CA VAL A 38 -7.55 10.38 25.45
C VAL A 38 -6.33 9.53 25.08
N ILE A 39 -5.62 9.95 24.05
CA ILE A 39 -4.26 9.51 23.76
C ILE A 39 -3.38 10.10 24.86
N LEU A 40 -2.84 9.24 25.73
CA LEU A 40 -1.77 9.59 26.66
C LEU A 40 -0.43 9.20 26.01
N PRO A 41 0.40 10.13 25.53
CA PRO A 41 1.80 9.85 25.28
C PRO A 41 2.55 9.88 26.61
N ALA A 42 3.19 8.76 26.96
CA ALA A 42 4.16 8.72 28.04
C ALA A 42 5.37 9.59 27.66
N CYS A 43 5.73 10.45 28.59
CA CYS A 43 6.67 11.55 28.47
C CYS A 43 8.13 11.07 28.53
N GLY A 44 8.98 11.61 27.66
CA GLY A 44 10.42 11.35 27.63
C GLY A 44 11.22 12.37 26.82
N GLY A 45 11.01 13.66 27.10
CA GLY A 45 11.97 14.77 26.95
C GLY A 45 12.73 15.03 25.63
N GLY A 46 12.34 16.10 24.92
CA GLY A 46 13.23 16.91 24.07
C GLY A 46 12.74 17.11 22.63
N GLY A 47 12.23 18.31 22.32
CA GLY A 47 11.85 18.74 20.96
C GLY A 47 10.35 19.00 20.82
N GLY A 48 9.95 20.27 20.95
CA GLY A 48 8.56 20.69 20.73
C GLY A 48 8.20 20.65 19.25
N GLY A 49 7.80 19.48 18.74
CA GLY A 49 7.13 19.36 17.45
C GLY A 49 5.67 19.79 17.60
N THR A 50 5.22 20.72 16.77
CA THR A 50 3.79 20.92 16.50
C THR A 50 3.14 19.57 16.15
N PRO A 51 1.88 19.31 16.52
CA PRO A 51 1.16 18.13 16.05
C PRO A 51 1.33 18.03 14.53
N PRO A 52 1.66 16.85 13.96
CA PRO A 52 1.74 16.73 12.52
C PRO A 52 0.42 17.26 11.94
N PRO A 53 0.48 18.08 10.87
CA PRO A 53 -0.74 18.50 10.20
C PRO A 53 -1.55 17.25 9.86
N ALA A 54 -2.88 17.34 9.94
CA ALA A 54 -3.70 16.33 9.29
C ALA A 54 -3.23 16.27 7.82
N TYR A 55 -3.08 15.08 7.23
CA TYR A 55 -2.68 14.85 5.83
C TYR A 55 -1.16 14.99 5.55
N VAL A 56 -0.42 13.88 5.74
CA VAL A 56 1.05 13.81 5.54
C VAL A 56 1.45 12.65 4.62
N ILE A 57 2.32 12.89 3.65
CA ILE A 57 3.14 11.85 3.02
C ILE A 57 4.51 11.82 3.70
N ASN A 58 4.87 10.68 4.29
CA ASN A 58 6.06 10.52 5.11
C ASN A 58 6.93 9.37 4.58
N THR A 59 8.10 9.70 4.08
CA THR A 59 9.11 8.74 3.62
C THR A 59 10.38 8.80 4.48
N ALA A 60 10.28 9.26 5.73
CA ALA A 60 11.47 9.50 6.55
C ALA A 60 12.24 8.20 6.88
N GLY A 61 13.56 8.32 7.02
CA GLY A 61 14.38 7.24 7.55
C GLY A 61 14.12 7.00 9.03
N GLY A 62 14.36 5.78 9.49
CA GLY A 62 14.30 5.44 10.90
C GLY A 62 15.46 6.08 11.67
N ASN A 63 15.21 6.45 12.93
CA ASN A 63 16.24 7.00 13.79
C ASN A 63 17.30 5.95 14.13
N GLY A 64 18.44 6.47 14.59
CA GLY A 64 19.47 5.73 15.28
C GLY A 64 19.04 5.25 16.66
N GLY A 65 20.00 4.80 17.46
CA GLY A 65 19.95 3.73 18.49
C GLY A 65 21.24 3.80 19.31
N ASP A 66 21.34 3.08 20.41
CA ASP A 66 22.34 3.38 21.44
C ASP A 66 23.72 2.75 21.19
N THR A 67 23.78 1.53 20.64
CA THR A 67 24.99 0.70 20.76
C THR A 67 25.66 0.21 19.47
N SER A 68 24.94 -0.02 18.36
CA SER A 68 25.47 -0.28 16.98
C SER A 68 24.32 -0.62 16.00
N GLY A 69 24.52 -0.54 14.67
CA GLY A 69 23.45 -0.74 13.65
C GLY A 69 23.03 0.53 12.89
N THR A 70 22.12 0.45 11.93
CA THR A 70 21.62 1.60 11.13
C THR A 70 20.10 1.61 11.12
N GLY A 71 19.48 2.78 11.27
CA GLY A 71 18.07 2.96 10.99
C GLY A 71 17.78 2.55 9.56
N GLY A 72 16.60 1.98 9.35
CA GLY A 72 16.12 1.63 8.02
C GLY A 72 15.95 2.90 7.19
N SER A 73 16.24 2.82 5.90
CA SER A 73 15.88 3.92 4.99
C SER A 73 14.36 3.95 4.79
N GLY A 74 13.78 5.12 4.61
CA GLY A 74 12.41 5.23 4.12
C GLY A 74 12.28 4.70 2.70
N GLY A 75 11.09 4.19 2.37
CA GLY A 75 10.71 3.77 1.03
C GLY A 75 10.36 4.95 0.14
N PHE A 76 10.18 4.71 -1.15
CA PHE A 76 9.85 5.77 -2.11
C PHE A 76 8.34 5.94 -2.29
N VAL A 77 7.91 7.11 -2.75
CA VAL A 77 6.55 7.37 -3.22
C VAL A 77 6.62 7.92 -4.64
N ASN A 78 5.92 7.29 -5.57
CA ASN A 78 5.78 7.76 -6.94
C ASN A 78 4.30 7.81 -7.32
N ILE A 79 3.80 9.01 -7.62
CA ILE A 79 2.45 9.25 -8.12
C ILE A 79 2.61 9.82 -9.52
N ALA A 80 2.27 9.05 -10.54
CA ALA A 80 2.52 9.45 -11.92
C ALA A 80 1.27 9.27 -12.79
N LYS A 81 1.01 10.27 -13.64
CA LYS A 81 0.07 10.14 -14.76
C LYS A 81 0.79 10.33 -16.08
N PHE A 82 0.49 9.47 -17.03
CA PHE A 82 1.01 9.54 -18.40
C PHE A 82 -0.16 9.77 -19.36
N GLY A 83 -0.15 10.90 -20.05
CA GLY A 83 -1.15 11.33 -21.02
C GLY A 83 -2.46 11.84 -20.41
N GLY A 84 -3.26 12.48 -21.27
CA GLY A 84 -4.57 13.05 -20.93
C GLY A 84 -4.49 14.38 -20.17
N THR A 85 -5.49 15.23 -20.38
CA THR A 85 -5.49 16.62 -19.86
C THR A 85 -6.07 16.77 -18.44
N GLY A 86 -6.50 15.68 -17.81
CA GLY A 86 -6.99 15.73 -16.42
C GLY A 86 -5.84 15.94 -15.44
N ALA A 87 -6.12 16.47 -14.25
CA ALA A 87 -5.09 16.81 -13.26
C ALA A 87 -4.55 15.58 -12.49
N VAL A 88 -3.37 15.75 -11.89
CA VAL A 88 -2.86 14.95 -10.77
C VAL A 88 -3.06 15.74 -9.48
N GLU A 89 -3.91 15.24 -8.58
CA GLU A 89 -4.33 15.94 -7.38
C GLU A 89 -3.97 15.15 -6.11
N VAL A 90 -3.27 15.78 -5.17
CA VAL A 90 -3.01 15.28 -3.82
C VAL A 90 -3.71 16.21 -2.83
N LEU A 91 -4.93 15.85 -2.43
CA LEU A 91 -5.87 16.73 -1.73
C LEU A 91 -6.07 16.32 -0.27
N THR A 92 -6.14 17.34 0.59
CA THR A 92 -6.38 17.18 2.03
C THR A 92 -7.85 16.94 2.37
N SER A 93 -8.76 17.11 1.40
CA SER A 93 -10.20 17.00 1.61
C SER A 93 -10.88 16.18 0.52
N GLY A 94 -12.15 15.87 0.76
CA GLY A 94 -12.94 14.98 -0.08
C GLY A 94 -12.91 13.53 0.40
N THR A 95 -13.78 12.71 -0.19
CA THR A 95 -13.88 11.28 0.08
C THR A 95 -14.17 10.58 -1.24
N VAL A 96 -13.60 9.38 -1.44
CA VAL A 96 -13.97 8.53 -2.58
C VAL A 96 -15.09 7.60 -2.15
N ASP A 97 -16.19 7.59 -2.90
CA ASP A 97 -17.25 6.60 -2.70
C ASP A 97 -16.92 5.33 -3.50
N ALA A 98 -16.14 4.44 -2.88
CA ALA A 98 -15.87 3.11 -3.41
C ALA A 98 -16.89 2.06 -2.90
N SER A 99 -18.01 2.49 -2.32
CA SER A 99 -19.02 1.56 -1.84
C SER A 99 -19.78 0.93 -3.01
N PHE A 100 -20.30 -0.26 -2.75
CA PHE A 100 -21.22 -0.94 -3.64
C PHE A 100 -22.23 -1.73 -2.82
N THR A 101 -23.37 -2.03 -3.44
CA THR A 101 -24.34 -2.96 -2.88
C THR A 101 -24.19 -4.26 -3.64
N ALA A 102 -23.96 -5.36 -2.91
CA ALA A 102 -23.86 -6.67 -3.53
C ALA A 102 -25.12 -6.97 -4.36
N SER A 103 -24.91 -7.45 -5.57
CA SER A 103 -25.94 -7.85 -6.50
C SER A 103 -26.75 -9.00 -5.92
N THR A 104 -28.07 -8.96 -6.14
CA THR A 104 -28.96 -10.05 -5.78
C THR A 104 -29.22 -10.90 -7.02
N ALA A 105 -28.74 -12.13 -7.02
CA ALA A 105 -29.08 -13.13 -8.03
C ALA A 105 -29.61 -14.41 -7.36
N THR A 106 -30.48 -15.13 -8.08
CA THR A 106 -31.03 -16.40 -7.60
C THR A 106 -30.18 -17.54 -8.15
N PRO A 107 -29.55 -18.36 -7.29
CA PRO A 107 -28.76 -19.50 -7.76
C PRO A 107 -29.60 -20.46 -8.60
N TYR A 108 -29.11 -20.81 -9.78
CA TYR A 108 -29.61 -21.88 -10.62
C TYR A 108 -28.71 -23.11 -10.45
N LEU A 109 -29.18 -24.10 -9.69
CA LEU A 109 -28.40 -25.31 -9.38
C LEU A 109 -28.50 -26.42 -10.45
N GLY A 110 -29.17 -26.14 -11.57
CA GLY A 110 -29.39 -27.10 -12.66
C GLY A 110 -30.45 -28.18 -12.38
N ILE A 111 -30.44 -29.23 -13.20
CA ILE A 111 -31.46 -30.30 -13.21
C ILE A 111 -31.21 -31.41 -12.18
N LYS A 112 -29.98 -31.54 -11.67
CA LYS A 112 -29.59 -32.56 -10.68
C LYS A 112 -28.73 -31.91 -9.57
N PRO A 113 -29.32 -31.02 -8.76
CA PRO A 113 -28.59 -30.34 -7.69
C PRO A 113 -28.31 -31.28 -6.51
N LEU A 114 -27.21 -31.05 -5.80
CA LEU A 114 -26.95 -31.65 -4.49
C LEU A 114 -27.21 -30.63 -3.38
N SER A 115 -28.10 -30.97 -2.44
CA SER A 115 -28.39 -30.14 -1.28
C SER A 115 -27.86 -30.78 0.00
N ILE A 116 -26.86 -30.14 0.62
CA ILE A 116 -26.27 -30.57 1.88
C ILE A 116 -26.97 -29.84 3.03
N THR A 117 -27.84 -30.57 3.74
CA THR A 117 -28.69 -30.03 4.83
C THR A 117 -28.27 -30.51 6.23
N LYS A 118 -27.21 -31.31 6.30
CA LYS A 118 -26.58 -31.81 7.52
C LYS A 118 -25.09 -32.00 7.25
N ASN A 119 -24.27 -32.02 8.29
CA ASN A 119 -22.84 -32.24 8.14
C ASN A 119 -22.58 -33.52 7.36
N THR A 120 -21.80 -33.41 6.28
CA THR A 120 -21.62 -34.49 5.31
C THR A 120 -20.17 -34.53 4.85
N THR A 121 -19.55 -35.71 4.93
CA THR A 121 -18.28 -35.99 4.28
C THR A 121 -18.56 -36.63 2.92
N ILE A 122 -18.00 -36.07 1.87
CA ILE A 122 -18.04 -36.60 0.51
C ILE A 122 -16.74 -37.35 0.30
N PHE A 123 -16.84 -38.67 0.22
CA PHE A 123 -15.70 -39.56 0.14
C PHE A 123 -15.18 -39.70 -1.30
N PHE A 124 -13.92 -40.06 -1.40
CA PHE A 124 -13.26 -40.42 -2.65
C PHE A 124 -13.38 -41.93 -2.91
N VAL A 125 -13.76 -42.30 -4.13
CA VAL A 125 -13.77 -43.68 -4.60
C VAL A 125 -12.77 -43.83 -5.73
N ASP A 126 -11.67 -44.53 -5.47
CA ASP A 126 -10.66 -44.84 -6.47
C ASP A 126 -11.13 -45.96 -7.39
N ASN A 127 -11.67 -45.61 -8.56
CA ASN A 127 -12.15 -46.59 -9.54
C ASN A 127 -11.00 -47.30 -10.30
N SER A 128 -9.74 -46.92 -10.05
CA SER A 128 -8.59 -47.61 -10.64
C SER A 128 -8.19 -48.87 -9.85
N LEU A 129 -8.64 -48.99 -8.60
CA LEU A 129 -8.31 -50.12 -7.75
C LEU A 129 -9.25 -51.32 -7.98
N PRO A 130 -8.71 -52.54 -8.13
CA PRO A 130 -9.53 -53.75 -8.17
C PRO A 130 -10.37 -53.87 -6.89
N GLY A 131 -11.70 -53.89 -7.04
CA GLY A 131 -12.63 -53.97 -5.92
C GLY A 131 -13.15 -52.63 -5.42
N ALA A 132 -12.98 -51.54 -6.17
CA ALA A 132 -13.74 -50.31 -5.96
C ALA A 132 -15.24 -50.63 -5.88
N THR A 133 -15.86 -50.28 -4.76
CA THR A 133 -17.29 -50.51 -4.51
C THR A 133 -18.07 -49.25 -4.71
N ASP A 134 -19.07 -49.30 -5.58
CA ASP A 134 -20.09 -48.27 -5.70
C ASP A 134 -20.74 -48.00 -4.33
N PRO A 135 -20.79 -46.73 -3.87
CA PRO A 135 -21.42 -46.37 -2.60
C PRO A 135 -22.90 -46.79 -2.50
N ALA A 136 -23.49 -46.59 -1.32
CA ALA A 136 -24.92 -46.82 -1.16
C ALA A 136 -25.73 -45.78 -1.94
N SER A 137 -26.89 -46.18 -2.47
CA SER A 137 -27.74 -45.31 -3.28
C SER A 137 -28.07 -44.01 -2.55
N GLY A 138 -27.95 -42.88 -3.25
CA GLY A 138 -28.14 -41.55 -2.70
C GLY A 138 -26.90 -40.96 -2.00
N THR A 139 -25.78 -41.69 -1.93
CA THR A 139 -24.55 -41.20 -1.31
C THR A 139 -23.75 -40.33 -2.28
N PRO A 140 -23.41 -39.08 -1.93
CA PRO A 140 -22.54 -38.26 -2.75
C PRO A 140 -21.08 -38.71 -2.65
N TYR A 141 -20.35 -38.71 -3.76
CA TYR A 141 -18.94 -39.12 -3.81
C TYR A 141 -18.17 -38.49 -4.99
N LEU A 142 -16.85 -38.49 -4.89
CA LEU A 142 -15.90 -38.08 -5.94
C LEU A 142 -15.11 -39.28 -6.45
N THR A 143 -14.53 -39.16 -7.65
CA THR A 143 -13.69 -40.22 -8.27
C THR A 143 -12.39 -39.65 -8.83
N ASN A 144 -11.49 -40.51 -9.30
CA ASN A 144 -10.26 -40.15 -10.00
C ASN A 144 -10.41 -40.09 -11.53
N ILE A 145 -11.61 -40.34 -12.06
CA ILE A 145 -11.86 -40.39 -13.50
C ILE A 145 -12.05 -38.97 -14.06
N ASP A 146 -12.68 -38.11 -13.27
CA ASP A 146 -13.04 -36.73 -13.61
C ASP A 146 -13.14 -35.86 -12.35
N THR A 147 -13.48 -34.59 -12.54
CA THR A 147 -13.71 -33.61 -11.47
C THR A 147 -15.19 -33.51 -11.08
N ASN A 148 -16.04 -34.44 -11.51
CA ASN A 148 -17.48 -34.32 -11.31
C ASN A 148 -17.91 -34.92 -9.97
N LEU A 149 -18.78 -34.20 -9.25
CA LEU A 149 -19.45 -34.74 -8.08
C LEU A 149 -20.63 -35.63 -8.50
N ARG A 150 -20.80 -36.77 -7.84
CA ARG A 150 -21.79 -37.80 -8.21
C ARG A 150 -22.66 -38.18 -7.03
N ILE A 151 -23.84 -38.74 -7.31
CA ILE A 151 -24.75 -39.31 -6.31
C ILE A 151 -25.01 -40.75 -6.74
N SER A 152 -24.46 -41.71 -6.01
CA SER A 152 -24.50 -43.13 -6.36
C SER A 152 -25.93 -43.63 -6.58
N ASP A 153 -26.13 -44.44 -7.61
CA ASP A 153 -27.37 -45.18 -7.83
C ASP A 153 -27.34 -46.62 -7.25
N ALA A 154 -26.20 -47.04 -6.70
CA ALA A 154 -25.89 -48.39 -6.19
C ALA A 154 -26.08 -49.51 -7.22
N ASN A 155 -25.85 -49.25 -8.50
CA ASN A 155 -25.93 -50.25 -9.55
C ASN A 155 -24.68 -51.17 -9.60
N GLY A 156 -23.62 -50.82 -8.86
CA GLY A 156 -22.37 -51.58 -8.76
C GLY A 156 -21.27 -51.09 -9.71
N VAL A 157 -21.48 -49.98 -10.44
CA VAL A 157 -20.52 -49.37 -11.36
C VAL A 157 -20.16 -47.98 -10.83
N VAL A 158 -18.93 -47.78 -10.40
CA VAL A 158 -18.47 -46.48 -9.92
C VAL A 158 -18.33 -45.51 -11.09
N GLY A 159 -19.04 -44.38 -11.02
CA GLY A 159 -18.77 -43.20 -11.85
C GLY A 159 -19.58 -43.13 -13.13
N ASP A 160 -20.63 -43.94 -13.28
CA ASP A 160 -21.47 -44.01 -14.47
C ASP A 160 -22.71 -43.09 -14.41
N GLU A 161 -22.89 -42.31 -13.35
CA GLU A 161 -24.06 -41.47 -13.20
C GLU A 161 -24.07 -40.30 -14.18
N ASN A 162 -25.04 -40.32 -15.08
CA ASN A 162 -25.23 -39.27 -16.07
C ASN A 162 -26.68 -38.75 -16.03
N PRO A 163 -26.92 -37.44 -15.80
CA PRO A 163 -25.93 -36.40 -15.53
C PRO A 163 -25.25 -36.55 -14.16
N ALA A 164 -24.05 -36.00 -14.02
CA ALA A 164 -23.42 -35.75 -12.72
C ALA A 164 -24.19 -34.67 -11.94
N VAL A 165 -23.78 -34.37 -10.70
CA VAL A 165 -24.35 -33.25 -9.93
C VAL A 165 -24.11 -31.95 -10.69
N THR A 166 -25.19 -31.22 -10.96
CA THR A 166 -25.11 -30.00 -11.78
C THR A 166 -24.75 -28.76 -10.98
N GLY A 167 -25.08 -28.73 -9.70
CA GLY A 167 -24.80 -27.61 -8.78
C GLY A 167 -24.89 -28.04 -7.33
N LEU A 168 -24.36 -27.21 -6.42
CA LEU A 168 -24.24 -27.51 -4.99
C LEU A 168 -24.95 -26.44 -4.17
N SER A 169 -25.70 -26.84 -3.15
CA SER A 169 -26.17 -25.94 -2.09
C SER A 169 -25.81 -26.48 -0.72
N VAL A 170 -25.17 -25.65 0.11
CA VAL A 170 -24.81 -25.96 1.50
C VAL A 170 -25.64 -25.09 2.42
N ALA A 171 -26.44 -25.71 3.28
CA ALA A 171 -27.29 -24.98 4.22
C ALA A 171 -26.47 -24.23 5.28
N ALA A 172 -27.07 -23.19 5.87
CA ALA A 172 -26.46 -22.50 7.01
C ALA A 172 -26.20 -23.45 8.19
N ASP A 173 -25.13 -23.18 8.93
CA ASP A 173 -24.66 -23.99 10.07
C ASP A 173 -24.33 -25.46 9.72
N VAL A 174 -24.14 -25.78 8.43
CA VAL A 174 -23.79 -27.12 7.94
C VAL A 174 -22.40 -27.11 7.32
N THR A 175 -21.61 -28.15 7.63
CA THR A 175 -20.29 -28.37 7.04
C THR A 175 -20.31 -29.49 6.01
N VAL A 176 -19.81 -29.21 4.80
CA VAL A 176 -19.40 -30.24 3.83
C VAL A 176 -17.89 -30.41 3.86
N THR A 177 -17.43 -31.65 4.02
CA THR A 177 -16.00 -32.01 4.03
C THR A 177 -15.70 -32.86 2.81
N LEU A 178 -14.74 -32.44 1.98
CA LEU A 178 -14.38 -33.11 0.73
C LEU A 178 -13.08 -33.89 0.88
N GLU A 179 -13.05 -35.14 0.45
CA GLU A 179 -11.84 -35.96 0.41
C GLU A 179 -11.05 -35.76 -0.90
N LEU A 180 -9.72 -35.87 -0.82
CA LEU A 180 -8.79 -35.72 -1.94
C LEU A 180 -9.13 -36.70 -3.09
N ASN A 181 -9.45 -36.17 -4.27
CA ASN A 181 -9.85 -36.96 -5.44
C ASN A 181 -8.87 -36.90 -6.62
N SER A 182 -7.77 -36.18 -6.50
CA SER A 182 -6.79 -36.00 -7.57
C SER A 182 -5.41 -36.53 -7.20
N ILE A 183 -4.60 -36.83 -8.20
CA ILE A 183 -3.17 -37.09 -8.02
C ILE A 183 -2.51 -35.72 -7.79
N GLY A 184 -2.58 -35.22 -6.56
CA GLY A 184 -2.15 -33.88 -6.19
C GLY A 184 -2.41 -33.60 -4.71
N SER A 185 -2.29 -32.33 -4.31
CA SER A 185 -2.55 -31.84 -2.95
C SER A 185 -3.90 -31.13 -2.83
N GLU A 186 -4.81 -31.29 -3.79
CA GLU A 186 -6.05 -30.51 -3.90
C GLU A 186 -7.26 -31.36 -4.30
N VAL A 187 -8.43 -31.04 -3.74
CA VAL A 187 -9.73 -31.52 -4.22
C VAL A 187 -10.11 -30.69 -5.45
N LEU A 188 -10.38 -31.36 -6.58
CA LEU A 188 -10.90 -30.71 -7.78
C LEU A 188 -12.35 -31.10 -7.99
N VAL A 189 -13.25 -30.11 -7.94
CA VAL A 189 -14.68 -30.32 -8.20
C VAL A 189 -15.20 -29.31 -9.22
N SER A 190 -16.01 -29.78 -10.16
CA SER A 190 -16.57 -28.98 -11.25
C SER A 190 -18.09 -29.14 -11.30
N PHE A 191 -18.78 -28.01 -11.46
CA PHE A 191 -20.23 -27.94 -11.59
C PHE A 191 -20.59 -27.25 -12.90
N ALA A 192 -21.58 -27.78 -13.60
CA ALA A 192 -22.11 -27.17 -14.83
C ALA A 192 -22.99 -25.94 -14.55
N ASN A 193 -23.39 -25.75 -13.29
CA ASN A 193 -24.26 -24.68 -12.81
C ASN A 193 -23.72 -24.13 -11.47
N ASP A 194 -24.58 -23.48 -10.69
CA ASP A 194 -24.16 -22.64 -9.58
C ASP A 194 -23.80 -23.42 -8.29
N VAL A 195 -23.00 -22.77 -7.45
CA VAL A 195 -22.71 -23.15 -6.07
C VAL A 195 -23.29 -22.11 -5.11
N ASP A 196 -24.19 -22.53 -4.22
CA ASP A 196 -24.82 -21.71 -3.16
C ASP A 196 -24.31 -22.16 -1.79
N ASN A 197 -23.27 -21.49 -1.30
CA ASN A 197 -22.68 -21.74 0.01
C ASN A 197 -23.31 -20.83 1.08
N ARG A 198 -24.06 -21.43 2.02
CA ARG A 198 -24.53 -20.73 3.23
C ARG A 198 -23.91 -21.27 4.51
N GLY A 199 -23.15 -22.36 4.42
CA GLY A 199 -22.53 -23.04 5.54
C GLY A 199 -21.00 -23.03 5.41
N THR A 200 -20.36 -24.16 5.69
CA THR A 200 -18.91 -24.33 5.58
C THR A 200 -18.56 -25.36 4.52
N ILE A 201 -17.64 -25.02 3.61
CA ILE A 201 -16.97 -25.97 2.72
C ILE A 201 -15.53 -26.14 3.21
N THR A 202 -15.10 -27.38 3.42
CA THR A 202 -13.73 -27.69 3.85
C THR A 202 -13.24 -29.00 3.23
N THR A 203 -11.96 -29.29 3.38
CA THR A 203 -11.31 -30.53 2.92
C THR A 203 -11.01 -31.46 4.08
N LEU A 204 -10.85 -32.74 3.80
CA LEU A 204 -10.43 -33.73 4.78
C LEU A 204 -8.95 -33.55 5.13
N ASP A 205 -8.65 -33.60 6.42
CA ASP A 205 -7.29 -33.50 6.95
C ASP A 205 -6.64 -34.88 7.04
N THR A 206 -5.93 -35.31 5.99
CA THR A 206 -5.32 -36.65 5.93
C THR A 206 -3.79 -36.65 5.86
N VAL A 207 -3.18 -35.49 5.58
CA VAL A 207 -1.73 -35.36 5.36
C VAL A 207 -1.13 -34.51 6.46
N ALA A 208 -0.22 -35.08 7.27
CA ALA A 208 0.31 -34.43 8.47
C ALA A 208 1.04 -33.10 8.22
N THR A 209 1.60 -32.90 7.02
CA THR A 209 2.44 -31.74 6.70
C THR A 209 1.71 -30.64 5.94
N GLN A 210 0.59 -30.93 5.27
CA GLN A 210 -0.11 -30.00 4.40
C GLN A 210 -1.61 -30.30 4.41
N ARG A 211 -2.45 -29.31 4.69
CA ARG A 211 -3.89 -29.46 4.52
C ARG A 211 -4.22 -29.54 3.03
N VAL A 212 -5.11 -30.45 2.66
CA VAL A 212 -5.56 -30.61 1.27
C VAL A 212 -6.23 -29.31 0.80
N GLY A 213 -5.83 -28.78 -0.34
CA GLY A 213 -6.46 -27.61 -0.96
C GLY A 213 -7.77 -27.92 -1.66
N LEU A 214 -8.45 -26.88 -2.15
CA LEU A 214 -9.77 -26.94 -2.74
C LEU A 214 -9.84 -26.09 -4.00
N PHE A 215 -10.21 -26.70 -5.12
CA PHE A 215 -10.50 -26.02 -6.36
C PHE A 215 -11.94 -26.33 -6.81
N ILE A 216 -12.79 -25.30 -6.82
CA ILE A 216 -14.16 -25.36 -7.33
C ILE A 216 -14.25 -24.57 -8.64
N THR A 217 -14.69 -25.24 -9.71
CA THR A 217 -15.19 -24.56 -10.92
C THR A 217 -16.70 -24.68 -10.99
N CYS A 218 -17.38 -23.58 -11.32
CA CYS A 218 -18.84 -23.51 -11.39
C CYS A 218 -19.30 -22.49 -12.43
N ASP A 219 -20.60 -22.42 -12.69
CA ASP A 219 -21.15 -21.33 -13.51
C ASP A 219 -21.12 -20.02 -12.72
N ASN A 220 -21.77 -19.95 -11.55
CA ASN A 220 -21.62 -18.83 -10.62
C ASN A 220 -21.44 -19.33 -9.17
N TYR A 221 -20.68 -18.57 -8.37
CA TYR A 221 -20.52 -18.81 -6.95
C TYR A 221 -21.30 -17.80 -6.12
N PHE A 222 -22.03 -18.30 -5.12
CA PHE A 222 -22.78 -17.50 -4.15
C PHE A 222 -22.35 -17.88 -2.72
N GLY A 223 -21.54 -17.04 -2.08
CA GLY A 223 -21.23 -17.14 -0.66
C GLY A 223 -22.15 -16.23 0.13
N ALA A 224 -23.01 -16.78 0.99
CA ALA A 224 -23.86 -15.95 1.86
C ALA A 224 -23.08 -15.41 3.06
N SER A 225 -23.56 -14.31 3.64
CA SER A 225 -23.02 -13.81 4.91
C SER A 225 -23.08 -14.88 6.00
N GLY A 226 -21.95 -15.11 6.68
CA GLY A 226 -21.79 -16.17 7.68
C GLY A 226 -21.41 -17.55 7.11
N SER A 227 -21.29 -17.69 5.80
CA SER A 227 -20.67 -18.87 5.18
C SER A 227 -19.14 -18.80 5.26
N LEU A 228 -18.49 -19.95 5.10
CA LEU A 228 -17.04 -20.12 5.20
C LEU A 228 -16.53 -21.12 4.16
N VAL A 229 -15.38 -20.85 3.57
CA VAL A 229 -14.52 -21.85 2.92
C VAL A 229 -13.22 -21.92 3.69
N ASP A 230 -12.88 -23.09 4.22
CA ASP A 230 -11.76 -23.25 5.15
C ASP A 230 -10.88 -24.46 4.79
N THR A 231 -9.63 -24.16 4.49
CA THR A 231 -8.55 -25.13 4.25
C THR A 231 -7.37 -24.85 5.19
N SER A 232 -7.62 -24.21 6.33
CA SER A 232 -6.61 -23.99 7.35
C SER A 232 -6.12 -25.32 7.93
N ALA A 233 -4.86 -25.31 8.37
CA ALA A 233 -4.22 -26.42 9.02
C ALA A 233 -5.00 -26.90 10.25
N GLY A 234 -5.23 -28.21 10.34
CA GLY A 234 -5.86 -28.84 11.50
C GLY A 234 -4.86 -29.52 12.45
N GLN A 235 -3.58 -29.60 12.08
CA GLN A 235 -2.53 -30.24 12.86
C GLN A 235 -1.36 -29.28 13.09
N THR A 236 -0.60 -29.44 14.19
CA THR A 236 0.61 -28.67 14.49
C THR A 236 1.70 -28.88 13.43
N GLY A 237 2.33 -27.81 12.95
CA GLY A 237 3.36 -27.84 11.91
C GLY A 237 2.84 -28.29 10.53
N GLN A 238 1.56 -28.02 10.24
CA GLN A 238 0.90 -28.34 8.98
C GLN A 238 0.60 -27.04 8.24
N ASP A 239 0.89 -27.01 6.94
CA ASP A 239 0.60 -25.88 6.06
C ASP A 239 -0.89 -25.78 5.71
N GLY A 240 -1.38 -24.56 5.46
CA GLY A 240 -2.74 -24.31 4.98
C GLY A 240 -2.89 -24.73 3.51
N GLY A 241 -4.03 -25.31 3.14
CA GLY A 241 -4.32 -25.76 1.77
C GLY A 241 -4.78 -24.62 0.86
N GLY A 242 -4.42 -24.63 -0.41
CA GLY A 242 -4.92 -23.60 -1.35
C GLY A 242 -6.44 -23.59 -1.49
N ILE A 243 -7.03 -22.45 -1.78
CA ILE A 243 -8.44 -22.30 -2.18
C ILE A 243 -8.48 -21.60 -3.54
N GLU A 244 -9.15 -22.20 -4.52
CA GLU A 244 -9.46 -21.59 -5.80
C GLU A 244 -10.95 -21.74 -6.10
N ILE A 245 -11.62 -20.62 -6.37
CA ILE A 245 -13.00 -20.59 -6.86
C ILE A 245 -13.01 -19.87 -8.19
N ALA A 246 -13.40 -20.58 -9.25
CA ALA A 246 -13.55 -20.02 -10.59
C ALA A 246 -14.99 -20.15 -11.08
N GLY A 247 -15.51 -19.08 -11.68
CA GLY A 247 -16.83 -19.04 -12.31
C GLY A 247 -17.02 -17.83 -13.19
N GLN A 248 -18.19 -17.70 -13.81
CA GLN A 248 -18.58 -16.52 -14.56
C GLN A 248 -18.75 -15.32 -13.64
N TRP A 249 -19.54 -15.47 -12.58
CA TRP A 249 -19.74 -14.44 -11.57
C TRP A 249 -19.44 -15.01 -10.19
N ILE A 250 -18.70 -14.25 -9.39
CA ILE A 250 -18.42 -14.58 -7.99
C ILE A 250 -19.10 -13.54 -7.12
N TYR A 251 -20.14 -13.96 -6.38
CA TYR A 251 -20.83 -13.14 -5.38
C TYR A 251 -20.49 -13.67 -4.00
N ASN A 252 -19.45 -13.13 -3.38
CA ASN A 252 -19.00 -13.58 -2.08
C ASN A 252 -19.33 -12.60 -0.95
N GLN A 253 -20.07 -13.08 0.03
CA GLN A 253 -20.32 -12.41 1.31
C GLN A 253 -19.85 -13.26 2.51
N GLY A 254 -19.28 -14.45 2.25
CA GLY A 254 -18.72 -15.35 3.25
C GLY A 254 -17.19 -15.24 3.35
N ASP A 255 -16.63 -15.86 4.38
CA ASP A 255 -15.19 -15.77 4.66
C ASP A 255 -14.41 -16.93 4.00
N PHE A 256 -13.12 -16.69 3.73
CA PHE A 256 -12.20 -17.66 3.15
C PHE A 256 -10.90 -17.71 3.95
N TYR A 257 -10.56 -18.87 4.50
CA TYR A 257 -9.36 -19.04 5.34
C TYR A 257 -8.45 -20.16 4.84
N SER A 258 -7.17 -19.84 4.71
CA SER A 258 -6.09 -20.79 4.45
C SER A 258 -4.87 -20.47 5.32
N ILE A 259 -4.96 -20.86 6.59
CA ILE A 259 -3.98 -20.49 7.62
C ILE A 259 -3.09 -21.70 7.94
N GLY A 260 -1.77 -21.50 7.94
CA GLY A 260 -0.79 -22.49 8.43
C GLY A 260 -0.81 -22.56 9.95
N SER A 261 -0.46 -23.72 10.53
CA SER A 261 -0.53 -23.89 11.98
C SER A 261 0.72 -23.43 12.71
N ASP A 262 0.53 -23.08 13.97
CA ASP A 262 1.63 -22.86 14.91
C ASP A 262 2.40 -24.17 15.16
N ASP A 263 3.71 -24.09 15.32
CA ASP A 263 4.56 -25.18 15.82
C ASP A 263 5.42 -24.70 17.01
N PRO A 264 4.99 -24.96 18.26
CA PRO A 264 5.76 -24.61 19.45
C PRO A 264 7.14 -25.28 19.53
N SER A 265 7.35 -26.38 18.80
CA SER A 265 8.56 -27.20 18.83
C SER A 265 9.45 -27.03 17.59
N GLY A 266 8.99 -26.27 16.61
CA GLY A 266 9.66 -26.09 15.32
C GLY A 266 9.41 -24.71 14.71
N SER A 267 9.37 -24.68 13.38
CA SER A 267 8.99 -23.52 12.58
C SER A 267 7.48 -23.52 12.37
N GLY A 268 6.86 -22.34 12.38
CA GLY A 268 5.46 -22.22 12.00
C GLY A 268 5.25 -22.57 10.53
N SER A 269 4.05 -23.06 10.22
CA SER A 269 3.69 -23.52 8.89
C SER A 269 3.13 -22.42 8.00
N ASP A 270 3.19 -22.61 6.69
CA ASP A 270 2.82 -21.59 5.72
C ASP A 270 1.30 -21.52 5.48
N GLY A 271 0.79 -20.33 5.17
CA GLY A 271 -0.58 -20.15 4.67
C GLY A 271 -0.70 -20.55 3.21
N GLY A 272 -1.85 -21.12 2.82
CA GLY A 272 -2.10 -21.50 1.42
C GLY A 272 -2.71 -20.35 0.60
N PRO A 273 -2.60 -20.39 -0.74
CA PRO A 273 -3.14 -19.33 -1.57
C PRO A 273 -4.68 -19.29 -1.55
N ILE A 274 -5.28 -18.11 -1.77
CA ILE A 274 -6.73 -17.93 -1.98
C ILE A 274 -6.92 -17.20 -3.31
N ILE A 275 -7.58 -17.82 -4.27
CA ILE A 275 -7.83 -17.26 -5.60
C ILE A 275 -9.34 -17.26 -5.85
N LEU A 276 -9.89 -16.06 -6.07
CA LEU A 276 -11.26 -15.86 -6.52
C LEU A 276 -11.22 -15.29 -7.94
N ALA A 277 -11.67 -16.08 -8.92
CA ALA A 277 -11.61 -15.72 -10.34
C ALA A 277 -13.02 -15.67 -10.93
N GLY A 278 -13.53 -14.47 -11.14
CA GLY A 278 -14.71 -14.22 -11.96
C GLY A 278 -14.30 -13.98 -13.41
N LEU A 279 -14.83 -14.74 -14.36
CA LEU A 279 -14.60 -14.42 -15.77
C LEU A 279 -15.29 -13.09 -16.09
N SER A 280 -16.57 -12.94 -15.74
CA SER A 280 -17.35 -11.74 -16.00
C SER A 280 -17.29 -10.73 -14.87
N ALA A 281 -17.56 -11.10 -13.62
CA ALA A 281 -17.58 -10.14 -12.51
C ALA A 281 -17.23 -10.80 -11.18
N LEU A 282 -16.71 -9.99 -10.24
CA LEU A 282 -16.41 -10.40 -8.88
C LEU A 282 -16.88 -9.33 -7.89
N GLU A 283 -17.74 -9.74 -6.96
CA GLU A 283 -18.18 -8.94 -5.82
C GLU A 283 -17.79 -9.65 -4.53
N ASN A 284 -16.89 -9.08 -3.74
CA ASN A 284 -16.46 -9.63 -2.46
C ASN A 284 -16.78 -8.67 -1.30
N SER A 285 -17.44 -9.19 -0.28
CA SER A 285 -17.72 -8.48 0.99
C SER A 285 -17.35 -9.30 2.23
N GLY A 286 -16.97 -10.57 2.06
CA GLY A 286 -16.44 -11.39 3.14
C GLY A 286 -14.92 -11.26 3.29
N ALA A 287 -14.40 -11.67 4.44
CA ALA A 287 -12.99 -11.58 4.75
C ALA A 287 -12.19 -12.72 4.11
N LEU A 288 -11.04 -12.40 3.53
CA LEU A 288 -10.10 -13.38 2.98
C LEU A 288 -8.81 -13.33 3.80
N SER A 289 -8.38 -14.48 4.34
CA SER A 289 -7.18 -14.55 5.19
C SER A 289 -6.30 -15.75 4.86
N SER A 290 -5.05 -15.48 4.52
CA SER A 290 -4.00 -16.47 4.38
C SER A 290 -2.83 -16.08 5.26
N ALA A 291 -2.55 -16.84 6.31
CA ALA A 291 -1.54 -16.48 7.29
C ALA A 291 -0.62 -17.65 7.59
N GLY A 292 0.66 -17.35 7.80
CA GLY A 292 1.59 -18.30 8.37
C GLY A 292 1.37 -18.47 9.88
N GLY A 293 1.62 -19.67 10.39
CA GLY A 293 1.57 -19.98 11.80
C GLY A 293 2.82 -19.53 12.56
N ALA A 294 2.74 -19.45 13.88
CA ALA A 294 3.85 -19.05 14.73
C ALA A 294 4.86 -20.19 14.97
N GLY A 295 6.17 -19.88 14.94
CA GLY A 295 7.25 -20.82 15.28
C GLY A 295 7.75 -20.64 16.72
N GLY A 296 7.76 -21.70 17.52
CA GLY A 296 8.20 -21.62 18.92
C GLY A 296 9.72 -21.57 19.10
N VAL A 297 10.47 -22.27 18.23
CA VAL A 297 11.95 -22.30 18.24
C VAL A 297 12.57 -22.09 16.85
N GLY A 298 11.76 -22.14 15.79
CA GLY A 298 12.14 -21.87 14.40
C GLY A 298 11.60 -20.54 13.87
N THR A 299 11.57 -20.40 12.55
CA THR A 299 10.97 -19.23 11.88
C THR A 299 9.45 -19.32 11.95
N GLY A 300 8.73 -18.19 12.01
CA GLY A 300 7.30 -18.20 11.71
C GLY A 300 7.02 -18.53 10.25
N GLY A 301 5.83 -19.06 9.97
CA GLY A 301 5.41 -19.41 8.62
C GLY A 301 5.17 -18.19 7.74
N VAL A 302 5.18 -18.39 6.43
CA VAL A 302 4.94 -17.34 5.43
C VAL A 302 3.43 -17.20 5.17
N GLY A 303 2.94 -15.97 4.99
CA GLY A 303 1.57 -15.73 4.52
C GLY A 303 1.40 -16.15 3.06
N GLY A 304 0.25 -16.73 2.70
CA GLY A 304 -0.02 -17.13 1.32
C GLY A 304 -0.46 -15.97 0.42
N SER A 305 -0.59 -16.25 -0.88
CA SER A 305 -1.05 -15.27 -1.87
C SER A 305 -2.58 -15.18 -1.91
N ILE A 306 -3.14 -13.97 -1.96
CA ILE A 306 -4.58 -13.76 -2.17
C ILE A 306 -4.79 -12.99 -3.46
N VAL A 307 -5.56 -13.56 -4.40
CA VAL A 307 -5.84 -12.98 -5.71
C VAL A 307 -7.35 -12.86 -5.91
N LEU A 308 -7.82 -11.64 -6.17
CA LEU A 308 -9.16 -11.38 -6.67
C LEU A 308 -9.02 -10.94 -8.13
N HIS A 309 -9.65 -11.67 -9.04
CA HIS A 309 -9.55 -11.41 -10.47
C HIS A 309 -10.94 -11.35 -11.10
N ALA A 310 -11.21 -10.29 -11.87
CA ALA A 310 -12.36 -10.20 -12.76
C ALA A 310 -11.88 -9.80 -14.17
N SER A 311 -12.19 -10.59 -15.21
CA SER A 311 -11.73 -10.24 -16.57
C SER A 311 -12.61 -9.18 -17.24
N PHE A 312 -13.92 -9.18 -16.99
CA PHE A 312 -14.85 -8.23 -17.58
C PHE A 312 -15.62 -7.45 -16.51
N ASP A 313 -16.60 -6.63 -16.95
CA ASP A 313 -17.60 -5.90 -16.16
C ASP A 313 -17.04 -5.15 -14.93
N HIS A 314 -16.85 -5.83 -13.80
CA HIS A 314 -16.31 -5.22 -12.60
C HIS A 314 -15.66 -6.18 -11.58
N LEU A 315 -14.73 -5.62 -10.79
CA LEU A 315 -14.25 -6.15 -9.52
C LEU A 315 -14.61 -5.17 -8.41
N TYR A 316 -15.53 -5.57 -7.53
CA TYR A 316 -15.91 -4.81 -6.34
C TYR A 316 -15.52 -5.56 -5.07
N ASN A 317 -14.72 -4.94 -4.21
CA ASN A 317 -14.32 -5.49 -2.92
C ASN A 317 -14.66 -4.52 -1.77
N SER A 318 -15.27 -5.04 -0.71
CA SER A 318 -15.51 -4.36 0.56
C SER A 318 -15.06 -5.20 1.76
N GLY A 319 -14.72 -6.47 1.53
CA GLY A 319 -14.17 -7.36 2.54
C GLY A 319 -12.70 -7.09 2.81
N THR A 320 -12.25 -7.34 4.05
CA THR A 320 -10.83 -7.26 4.41
C THR A 320 -10.05 -8.41 3.77
N VAL A 321 -8.89 -8.09 3.19
CA VAL A 321 -7.97 -9.07 2.61
C VAL A 321 -6.66 -9.04 3.39
N SER A 322 -6.20 -10.20 3.87
CA SER A 322 -5.13 -10.31 4.87
C SER A 322 -4.16 -11.45 4.55
N ALA A 323 -2.88 -11.13 4.37
CA ALA A 323 -1.81 -12.05 4.00
C ALA A 323 -0.59 -11.93 4.95
N HIS A 324 -0.64 -12.53 6.14
CA HIS A 324 0.35 -12.27 7.21
C HIS A 324 1.38 -13.38 7.38
N GLY A 325 2.63 -13.00 7.67
CA GLY A 325 3.64 -13.90 8.20
C GLY A 325 3.41 -14.19 9.68
N GLY A 326 3.79 -15.40 10.10
CA GLY A 326 3.74 -15.81 11.50
C GLY A 326 4.92 -15.27 12.30
N ASN A 327 4.72 -15.07 13.60
CA ASN A 327 5.81 -14.72 14.51
C ASN A 327 6.72 -15.93 14.76
N GLY A 328 7.98 -15.72 15.12
CA GLY A 328 8.84 -16.84 15.49
C GLY A 328 10.12 -16.44 16.19
N LEU A 329 11.09 -17.37 16.25
CA LEU A 329 12.45 -16.99 16.60
C LEU A 329 12.93 -15.92 15.61
N SER A 330 12.80 -16.21 14.32
CA SER A 330 12.73 -15.21 13.26
C SER A 330 11.30 -15.11 12.76
N GLY A 331 10.85 -13.92 12.39
CA GLY A 331 9.53 -13.72 11.80
C GLY A 331 9.41 -14.29 10.40
N GLY A 332 8.22 -14.79 10.05
CA GLY A 332 7.86 -15.21 8.69
C GLY A 332 7.51 -14.01 7.80
N ALA A 333 7.63 -14.17 6.49
CA ALA A 333 7.29 -13.11 5.54
C ALA A 333 5.78 -12.94 5.39
N GLY A 334 5.33 -11.71 5.13
CA GLY A 334 3.97 -11.44 4.64
C GLY A 334 3.72 -12.06 3.25
N GLY A 335 2.46 -12.30 2.92
CA GLY A 335 2.05 -12.84 1.61
C GLY A 335 1.73 -11.76 0.58
N THR A 336 1.37 -12.15 -0.63
CA THR A 336 1.02 -11.18 -1.69
C THR A 336 -0.50 -10.99 -1.75
N ILE A 337 -0.97 -9.77 -1.98
CA ILE A 337 -2.38 -9.49 -2.29
C ILE A 337 -2.47 -8.85 -3.67
N ALA A 338 -3.26 -9.43 -4.58
CA ALA A 338 -3.50 -8.89 -5.91
C ALA A 338 -4.99 -8.69 -6.18
N LEU A 339 -5.37 -7.47 -6.58
CA LEU A 339 -6.69 -7.17 -7.13
C LEU A 339 -6.52 -6.81 -8.60
N THR A 340 -7.07 -7.63 -9.50
CA THR A 340 -6.94 -7.44 -10.95
C THR A 340 -8.32 -7.34 -11.58
N ALA A 341 -8.63 -6.18 -12.16
CA ALA A 341 -9.85 -5.93 -12.92
C ALA A 341 -9.48 -5.66 -14.39
N GLY A 342 -10.01 -6.49 -15.28
CA GLY A 342 -9.62 -6.54 -16.68
C GLY A 342 -8.61 -7.65 -16.96
N HIS A 343 -8.46 -7.99 -18.23
CA HIS A 343 -7.55 -9.06 -18.65
C HIS A 343 -6.73 -8.61 -19.85
N VAL A 344 -5.40 -8.75 -19.74
CA VAL A 344 -4.53 -8.81 -20.90
C VAL A 344 -4.04 -10.25 -21.04
N PRO A 345 -4.53 -11.02 -22.01
CA PRO A 345 -4.00 -12.35 -22.24
C PRO A 345 -2.55 -12.26 -22.72
N ALA A 346 -1.73 -13.21 -22.29
CA ALA A 346 -0.38 -13.41 -22.82
C ALA A 346 -0.39 -13.80 -24.32
N VAL A 347 -1.55 -14.07 -24.90
CA VAL A 347 -1.75 -14.49 -26.30
C VAL A 347 -2.89 -13.66 -26.91
N ILE A 348 -2.61 -13.01 -28.05
CA ILE A 348 -3.50 -12.07 -28.79
C ILE A 348 -4.88 -12.65 -29.18
N THR A 349 -5.12 -13.95 -28.97
CA THR A 349 -6.36 -14.64 -29.39
C THR A 349 -7.47 -14.71 -28.35
N ASP A 350 -7.20 -14.37 -27.08
CA ASP A 350 -8.27 -14.26 -26.08
C ASP A 350 -8.88 -12.84 -26.11
N PRO A 351 -10.20 -12.69 -25.91
CA PRO A 351 -10.80 -11.37 -25.85
C PRO A 351 -10.20 -10.60 -24.67
N TYR A 352 -9.61 -9.45 -24.97
CA TYR A 352 -9.19 -8.49 -23.96
C TYR A 352 -10.41 -8.06 -23.15
N GLY A 353 -10.20 -7.93 -21.83
CA GLY A 353 -11.26 -7.61 -20.89
C GLY A 353 -11.04 -6.27 -20.23
N VAL A 354 -12.12 -5.49 -20.12
CA VAL A 354 -12.18 -4.23 -19.40
C VAL A 354 -13.11 -4.39 -18.21
N ALA A 355 -12.72 -3.83 -17.06
CA ALA A 355 -13.54 -3.92 -15.86
C ALA A 355 -13.38 -2.68 -15.00
N ALA A 356 -14.49 -2.22 -14.42
CA ALA A 356 -14.45 -1.20 -13.39
C ALA A 356 -13.92 -1.79 -12.07
N MET A 357 -13.21 -1.00 -11.27
CA MET A 357 -12.77 -1.44 -9.96
C MET A 357 -13.29 -0.53 -8.86
N ARG A 358 -13.84 -1.15 -7.81
CA ARG A 358 -14.14 -0.48 -6.54
C ARG A 358 -13.54 -1.26 -5.40
N ASN A 359 -12.75 -0.63 -4.55
CA ASN A 359 -12.29 -1.26 -3.32
C ASN A 359 -12.55 -0.35 -2.11
N SER A 360 -13.31 -0.85 -1.15
CA SER A 360 -13.49 -0.25 0.18
C SER A 360 -13.02 -1.16 1.32
N GLY A 361 -12.53 -2.36 0.99
CA GLY A 361 -11.99 -3.32 1.96
C GLY A 361 -10.50 -3.10 2.21
N ALA A 362 -10.10 -3.13 3.48
CA ALA A 362 -8.69 -2.98 3.87
C ALA A 362 -7.83 -4.14 3.32
N LEU A 363 -6.61 -3.81 2.89
CA LEU A 363 -5.63 -4.76 2.36
C LEU A 363 -4.40 -4.79 3.28
N ASN A 364 -4.07 -5.95 3.85
CA ASN A 364 -3.03 -6.07 4.88
C ASN A 364 -2.07 -7.21 4.57
N SER A 365 -0.78 -6.93 4.42
CA SER A 365 0.27 -7.93 4.30
C SER A 365 1.47 -7.60 5.17
N ARG A 366 1.59 -8.25 6.33
CA ARG A 366 2.64 -7.91 7.32
C ARG A 366 3.55 -9.09 7.54
N GLY A 367 4.84 -8.82 7.74
CA GLY A 367 5.78 -9.81 8.26
C GLY A 367 5.55 -10.08 9.75
N GLY A 368 5.97 -11.24 10.21
CA GLY A 368 5.90 -11.60 11.63
C GLY A 368 7.08 -11.04 12.43
N ASP A 369 6.93 -10.96 13.74
CA ASP A 369 7.97 -10.50 14.66
C ASP A 369 9.01 -11.60 14.97
N GLY A 370 10.27 -11.18 15.15
CA GLY A 370 11.38 -12.00 15.60
C GLY A 370 11.61 -11.93 17.12
N ALA A 371 11.25 -12.99 17.84
CA ALA A 371 11.49 -13.11 19.28
C ALA A 371 12.94 -13.45 19.64
N GLY A 372 13.74 -13.97 18.70
CA GLY A 372 15.12 -14.41 18.93
C GLY A 372 16.06 -14.21 17.73
N GLY A 373 15.58 -13.56 16.67
CA GLY A 373 16.16 -13.49 15.35
C GLY A 373 15.61 -12.26 14.61
N HIS A 374 15.63 -12.28 13.27
CA HIS A 374 15.17 -11.15 12.45
C HIS A 374 13.65 -11.01 12.45
N GLY A 375 13.15 -9.78 12.31
CA GLY A 375 11.76 -9.56 11.90
C GLY A 375 11.53 -10.02 10.46
N GLY A 376 10.34 -10.54 10.17
CA GLY A 376 9.95 -10.98 8.83
C GLY A 376 9.63 -9.79 7.91
N PRO A 377 9.95 -9.85 6.62
CA PRO A 377 9.58 -8.77 5.70
C PRO A 377 8.06 -8.72 5.48
N GLY A 378 7.52 -7.51 5.24
CA GLY A 378 6.16 -7.32 4.72
C GLY A 378 6.01 -7.91 3.31
N GLY A 379 4.78 -8.21 2.91
CA GLY A 379 4.50 -8.69 1.56
C GLY A 379 4.03 -7.58 0.62
N ALA A 380 3.74 -7.92 -0.63
CA ALA A 380 3.39 -6.95 -1.67
C ALA A 380 1.87 -6.85 -1.86
N ILE A 381 1.39 -5.64 -2.18
CA ILE A 381 -0.01 -5.37 -2.53
C ILE A 381 -0.05 -4.73 -3.91
N THR A 382 -0.76 -5.36 -4.83
CA THR A 382 -0.78 -4.98 -6.24
C THR A 382 -2.22 -4.82 -6.72
N VAL A 383 -2.55 -3.66 -7.27
CA VAL A 383 -3.89 -3.33 -7.77
C VAL A 383 -3.77 -2.96 -9.24
N TRP A 384 -4.37 -3.75 -10.12
CA TRP A 384 -4.30 -3.55 -11.57
C TRP A 384 -5.70 -3.39 -12.13
N LYS A 385 -5.94 -2.28 -12.82
CA LYS A 385 -7.24 -2.01 -13.43
C LYS A 385 -7.06 -1.59 -14.88
N LEU A 386 -7.66 -2.35 -15.79
CA LEU A 386 -7.73 -2.05 -17.22
C LEU A 386 -9.12 -1.58 -17.62
N GLY A 387 -9.18 -0.44 -18.31
CA GLY A 387 -10.43 0.15 -18.79
C GLY A 387 -10.93 1.25 -17.86
N PRO A 388 -12.22 1.26 -17.46
CA PRO A 388 -12.91 2.43 -16.88
C PRO A 388 -12.39 2.85 -15.48
N ALA A 389 -13.19 3.55 -14.66
CA ALA A 389 -12.68 4.15 -13.42
C ALA A 389 -12.19 3.12 -12.36
N LEU A 390 -11.19 3.54 -11.58
CA LEU A 390 -10.74 2.91 -10.34
C LEU A 390 -11.15 3.80 -9.17
N LEU A 391 -12.01 3.30 -8.28
CA LEU A 391 -12.40 3.97 -7.04
C LEU A 391 -11.87 3.17 -5.84
N PHE A 392 -11.01 3.76 -5.04
CA PHE A 392 -10.36 3.11 -3.90
C PHE A 392 -10.56 3.94 -2.64
N ASN A 393 -11.12 3.34 -1.60
CA ASN A 393 -11.33 3.95 -0.29
C ASN A 393 -11.07 2.91 0.80
N ALA A 394 -9.81 2.57 1.01
CA ALA A 394 -9.42 1.56 1.98
C ALA A 394 -8.01 1.82 2.52
N ASP A 395 -7.77 1.34 3.74
CA ASP A 395 -6.42 1.31 4.29
C ASP A 395 -5.62 0.16 3.66
N ILE A 396 -4.37 0.44 3.27
CA ILE A 396 -3.39 -0.51 2.76
C ILE A 396 -2.22 -0.58 3.74
N THR A 397 -1.85 -1.77 4.18
CA THR A 397 -0.70 -1.96 5.09
C THR A 397 0.25 -3.06 4.62
N THR A 398 1.54 -2.73 4.45
CA THR A 398 2.64 -3.65 4.12
C THR A 398 3.85 -3.48 5.05
N GLU A 399 3.72 -3.92 6.30
CA GLU A 399 4.75 -3.68 7.34
C GLU A 399 5.73 -4.84 7.49
N GLY A 400 7.00 -4.51 7.73
CA GLY A 400 7.97 -5.48 8.24
C GLY A 400 7.79 -5.72 9.74
N GLY A 401 8.09 -6.93 10.20
CA GLY A 401 8.03 -7.29 11.61
C GLY A 401 9.20 -6.75 12.43
N ASP A 402 8.98 -6.56 13.72
CA ASP A 402 9.99 -6.08 14.65
C ASP A 402 10.93 -7.21 15.11
N THR A 403 12.06 -6.87 15.73
CA THR A 403 12.83 -7.82 16.52
C THR A 403 13.05 -7.34 17.94
N SER A 404 12.99 -8.28 18.88
CA SER A 404 13.22 -8.04 20.31
C SER A 404 14.67 -8.30 20.75
N LYS A 405 15.58 -8.60 19.82
CA LYS A 405 16.97 -8.96 20.14
C LYS A 405 17.97 -7.97 19.57
N SER A 406 19.00 -7.70 20.38
CA SER A 406 20.02 -6.70 20.09
C SER A 406 20.81 -6.99 18.81
N ALA A 407 21.11 -8.25 18.49
CA ALA A 407 21.98 -8.59 17.37
C ALA A 407 21.27 -8.70 16.00
N PHE A 408 19.97 -8.48 15.94
CA PHE A 408 19.17 -8.77 14.76
C PHE A 408 18.45 -7.54 14.24
N ASN A 409 18.06 -7.63 12.97
CA ASN A 409 17.42 -6.54 12.24
C ASN A 409 15.90 -6.68 12.25
N GLY A 410 15.20 -5.56 12.18
CA GLY A 410 13.77 -5.55 11.81
C GLY A 410 13.58 -5.96 10.35
N GLY A 411 12.37 -6.40 10.01
CA GLY A 411 11.98 -6.77 8.65
C GLY A 411 11.73 -5.54 7.78
N ASN A 412 11.97 -5.62 6.48
CA ASN A 412 11.62 -4.53 5.57
C ASN A 412 10.10 -4.42 5.39
N GLY A 413 9.59 -3.22 5.15
CA GLY A 413 8.24 -3.00 4.63
C GLY A 413 8.10 -3.59 3.22
N GLY A 414 6.87 -3.87 2.82
CA GLY A 414 6.54 -4.39 1.49
C GLY A 414 6.03 -3.29 0.55
N ASP A 415 5.93 -3.62 -0.74
CA ASP A 415 5.57 -2.64 -1.78
C ASP A 415 4.06 -2.57 -2.03
N VAL A 416 3.58 -1.37 -2.38
CA VAL A 416 2.22 -1.10 -2.83
C VAL A 416 2.27 -0.55 -4.24
N GLU A 417 1.62 -1.24 -5.18
CA GLU A 417 1.54 -0.79 -6.57
C GLU A 417 0.08 -0.69 -7.01
N ILE A 418 -0.33 0.46 -7.55
CA ILE A 418 -1.68 0.72 -8.05
C ILE A 418 -1.57 1.24 -9.48
N TYR A 419 -2.08 0.46 -10.43
CA TYR A 419 -2.05 0.76 -11.85
C TYR A 419 -3.46 0.95 -12.40
N GLY A 420 -3.66 2.09 -13.06
CA GLY A 420 -4.84 2.41 -13.84
C GLY A 420 -4.43 2.52 -15.30
N LEU A 421 -4.70 1.46 -16.04
CA LEU A 421 -4.28 1.32 -17.43
C LEU A 421 -5.50 1.41 -18.35
N PRO A 422 -5.29 1.71 -19.64
CA PRO A 422 -6.31 1.51 -20.64
C PRO A 422 -6.57 0.01 -20.78
N GLY A 423 -7.70 -0.34 -21.38
CA GLY A 423 -8.01 -1.70 -21.74
C GLY A 423 -8.57 -1.77 -23.16
N ILE A 424 -8.89 -2.99 -23.58
CA ILE A 424 -9.44 -3.27 -24.90
C ILE A 424 -10.66 -4.16 -24.66
N ASP A 425 -11.78 -3.83 -25.30
CA ASP A 425 -13.00 -4.61 -25.31
C ASP A 425 -13.28 -5.04 -26.76
N GLY A 426 -12.93 -6.29 -27.08
CA GLY A 426 -12.90 -6.77 -28.46
C GLY A 426 -11.88 -5.99 -29.31
N ASP A 427 -12.38 -5.19 -30.26
CA ASP A 427 -11.56 -4.30 -31.11
C ASP A 427 -11.64 -2.82 -30.66
N VAL A 428 -12.30 -2.54 -29.53
CA VAL A 428 -12.55 -1.18 -29.04
C VAL A 428 -11.56 -0.84 -27.93
N TYR A 429 -10.80 0.23 -28.11
CA TYR A 429 -9.96 0.78 -27.06
C TYR A 429 -10.83 1.49 -26.01
N VAL A 430 -10.64 1.13 -24.74
CA VAL A 430 -11.29 1.75 -23.60
C VAL A 430 -10.22 2.42 -22.76
N GLY A 431 -10.24 3.74 -22.67
CA GLY A 431 -9.21 4.42 -21.90
C GLY A 431 -9.33 4.21 -20.40
N ALA A 432 -8.26 4.58 -19.69
CA ALA A 432 -8.03 4.29 -18.27
C ALA A 432 -9.05 4.92 -17.29
N GLY A 433 -10.03 5.71 -17.74
CA GLY A 433 -10.97 6.41 -16.86
C GLY A 433 -10.28 7.25 -15.77
N ASP A 434 -11.03 7.67 -14.76
CA ASP A 434 -10.46 8.34 -13.58
C ASP A 434 -9.91 7.33 -12.57
N MET A 435 -8.85 7.72 -11.85
CA MET A 435 -8.33 7.01 -10.69
C MET A 435 -8.52 7.89 -9.45
N GLU A 436 -9.37 7.45 -8.53
CA GLU A 436 -9.61 8.16 -7.27
C GLU A 436 -9.28 7.26 -6.09
N ILE A 437 -8.38 7.71 -5.22
CA ILE A 437 -7.86 6.95 -4.09
C ILE A 437 -8.05 7.74 -2.79
N SER A 438 -8.48 7.06 -1.73
CA SER A 438 -8.55 7.54 -0.35
C SER A 438 -8.28 6.39 0.61
N GLY A 439 -8.07 6.72 1.89
CA GLY A 439 -7.57 5.78 2.91
C GLY A 439 -6.06 5.99 3.19
N ASN A 440 -5.56 5.31 4.21
CA ASN A 440 -4.14 5.36 4.56
C ASN A 440 -3.33 4.31 3.82
N ILE A 441 -2.10 4.62 3.45
CA ILE A 441 -1.15 3.64 2.92
C ILE A 441 0.06 3.60 3.86
N THR A 442 0.37 2.43 4.41
CA THR A 442 1.47 2.24 5.37
C THR A 442 2.37 1.11 4.91
N THR A 443 3.64 1.40 4.61
CA THR A 443 4.63 0.43 4.10
C THR A 443 5.89 0.45 4.97
N THR A 444 5.77 0.52 6.29
CA THR A 444 6.93 0.81 7.16
C THR A 444 7.82 -0.41 7.39
N GLY A 445 9.12 -0.16 7.55
CA GLY A 445 10.06 -1.17 8.04
C GLY A 445 9.91 -1.43 9.54
N GLY A 446 10.12 -2.68 9.94
CA GLY A 446 10.16 -3.10 11.35
C GLY A 446 11.41 -2.58 12.06
N SER A 447 11.29 -2.40 13.36
CA SER A 447 12.33 -1.84 14.22
C SER A 447 13.24 -2.92 14.81
N ALA A 448 14.52 -2.57 14.96
CA ALA A 448 15.42 -3.27 15.88
C ALA A 448 15.33 -2.65 17.28
N VAL A 449 15.77 -3.39 18.30
CA VAL A 449 15.82 -2.86 19.67
C VAL A 449 16.82 -1.70 19.75
N ALA A 450 16.40 -0.56 20.30
CA ALA A 450 17.23 0.64 20.41
C ALA A 450 18.58 0.41 21.11
N SER A 451 18.63 -0.44 22.14
CA SER A 451 19.86 -0.82 22.85
C SER A 451 20.66 -1.94 22.16
N GLY A 452 20.40 -2.18 20.88
CA GLY A 452 20.97 -3.27 20.09
C GLY A 452 22.13 -2.88 19.19
N SER A 453 22.70 -3.87 18.50
CA SER A 453 23.64 -3.74 17.38
C SER A 453 22.97 -3.90 16.00
N GLY A 454 21.69 -4.26 15.97
CA GLY A 454 20.92 -4.53 14.75
C GLY A 454 20.37 -3.29 14.06
N SER A 455 20.03 -3.44 12.79
CA SER A 455 19.49 -2.36 11.95
C SER A 455 17.96 -2.42 11.87
N GLY A 456 17.32 -1.25 11.76
CA GLY A 456 15.92 -1.18 11.38
C GLY A 456 15.73 -1.64 9.93
N GLY A 457 14.57 -2.20 9.62
CA GLY A 457 14.19 -2.56 8.26
C GLY A 457 13.86 -1.33 7.43
N ASN A 458 14.10 -1.38 6.12
CA ASN A 458 13.73 -0.28 5.23
C ASN A 458 12.21 -0.20 5.06
N GLY A 459 11.66 0.98 4.81
CA GLY A 459 10.28 1.12 4.32
C GLY A 459 10.13 0.61 2.88
N GLY A 460 8.92 0.22 2.51
CA GLY A 460 8.54 -0.24 1.18
C GLY A 460 8.08 0.89 0.25
N GLY A 461 8.06 0.64 -1.05
CA GLY A 461 7.65 1.61 -2.06
C GLY A 461 6.14 1.74 -2.21
N VAL A 462 5.68 2.94 -2.57
CA VAL A 462 4.31 3.20 -3.04
C VAL A 462 4.39 3.74 -4.46
N ASN A 463 3.82 3.00 -5.42
CA ASN A 463 3.79 3.38 -6.82
C ASN A 463 2.35 3.45 -7.32
N ILE A 464 1.86 4.65 -7.61
CA ILE A 464 0.51 4.91 -8.13
C ILE A 464 0.67 5.45 -9.53
N ILE A 465 0.31 4.66 -10.54
CA ILE A 465 0.50 4.99 -11.94
C ILE A 465 -0.82 4.94 -12.69
N GLN A 466 -1.23 6.05 -13.29
CA GLN A 466 -2.29 6.09 -14.28
C GLN A 466 -1.68 6.29 -15.66
N ASP A 467 -1.73 5.27 -16.51
CA ASP A 467 -1.31 5.39 -17.90
C ASP A 467 -2.54 5.57 -18.79
N ALA A 468 -2.80 6.81 -19.20
CA ALA A 468 -3.78 7.12 -20.22
C ALA A 468 -3.16 7.10 -21.64
N SER A 469 -1.86 7.31 -21.77
CA SER A 469 -1.13 7.36 -23.04
C SER A 469 -1.15 6.02 -23.81
N GLY A 470 -1.27 4.91 -23.09
CA GLY A 470 -1.15 3.56 -23.64
C GLY A 470 0.29 3.11 -23.92
N ARG A 471 1.29 3.91 -23.51
CA ARG A 471 2.72 3.59 -23.60
C ARG A 471 3.05 2.27 -22.91
N PHE A 472 2.45 2.00 -21.76
CA PHE A 472 2.67 0.78 -21.01
C PHE A 472 2.17 -0.45 -21.77
N LEU A 473 0.94 -0.39 -22.32
CA LEU A 473 0.36 -1.46 -23.13
C LEU A 473 1.18 -1.74 -24.40
N GLN A 474 1.71 -0.70 -25.04
CA GLN A 474 2.64 -0.87 -26.15
C GLN A 474 3.90 -1.62 -25.72
N SER A 475 4.55 -1.15 -24.65
CA SER A 475 5.85 -1.69 -24.23
C SER A 475 5.76 -3.16 -23.84
N LEU A 476 4.63 -3.56 -23.24
CA LEU A 476 4.40 -4.92 -22.78
C LEU A 476 3.84 -5.83 -23.88
N PHE A 477 2.94 -5.33 -24.72
CA PHE A 477 2.12 -6.18 -25.59
C PHE A 477 2.26 -5.85 -27.09
N GLY A 478 3.03 -4.83 -27.45
CA GLY A 478 3.19 -4.39 -28.84
C GLY A 478 1.90 -3.88 -29.47
N ILE A 479 0.92 -3.49 -28.64
CA ILE A 479 -0.38 -3.02 -29.10
C ILE A 479 -0.28 -1.54 -29.44
N ASN A 480 -0.81 -1.16 -30.60
CA ASN A 480 -0.97 0.25 -30.98
C ASN A 480 -2.21 0.83 -30.26
N PRO A 481 -2.08 1.68 -29.23
CA PRO A 481 -3.15 2.39 -28.59
C PRO A 481 -3.78 3.34 -29.60
N VAL A 482 -5.09 3.43 -29.49
CA VAL A 482 -5.90 4.45 -30.14
C VAL A 482 -5.96 5.64 -29.19
N LYS A 483 -6.06 6.86 -29.74
CA LYS A 483 -6.08 8.13 -28.99
C LYS A 483 -6.87 8.01 -27.67
N ALA A 484 -6.19 8.32 -26.57
CA ALA A 484 -6.71 8.26 -25.21
C ALA A 484 -7.98 9.12 -25.02
N PRO A 485 -8.84 8.82 -24.03
CA PRO A 485 -9.85 9.76 -23.58
C PRO A 485 -9.19 11.07 -23.17
N ALA A 486 -9.86 12.19 -23.47
CA ALA A 486 -9.23 13.48 -23.42
C ALA A 486 -8.79 13.92 -22.00
N ASN A 487 -9.42 13.45 -20.91
CA ASN A 487 -9.28 14.11 -19.59
C ASN A 487 -9.28 13.15 -18.35
N PRO A 488 -8.58 12.00 -18.32
CA PRO A 488 -8.50 11.17 -17.11
C PRO A 488 -7.79 11.89 -15.97
N ARG A 489 -8.35 11.80 -14.77
CA ARG A 489 -7.81 12.41 -13.54
C ARG A 489 -7.19 11.35 -12.62
N LEU A 490 -6.07 11.71 -11.97
CA LEU A 490 -5.47 10.96 -10.87
C LEU A 490 -5.65 11.77 -9.59
N ALA A 491 -6.50 11.32 -8.65
CA ALA A 491 -6.79 12.09 -7.44
C ALA A 491 -6.65 11.25 -6.17
N LEU A 492 -5.77 11.67 -5.26
CA LEU A 492 -5.72 11.23 -3.88
C LEU A 492 -6.55 12.21 -3.04
N ARG A 493 -7.64 11.75 -2.41
CA ARG A 493 -8.61 12.59 -1.70
C ARG A 493 -8.66 12.25 -0.21
N GLY A 494 -8.54 13.27 0.63
CA GLY A 494 -8.80 13.17 2.08
C GLY A 494 -7.94 12.14 2.81
N PHE A 495 -6.76 11.78 2.27
CA PHE A 495 -5.91 10.75 2.84
C PHE A 495 -5.23 11.25 4.13
N THR A 496 -5.49 10.63 5.29
CA THR A 496 -4.91 11.13 6.54
C THR A 496 -3.38 10.95 6.59
N SER A 497 -2.87 9.87 6.01
CA SER A 497 -1.42 9.63 5.90
C SER A 497 -1.04 8.64 4.78
N MET A 498 0.12 8.85 4.17
CA MET A 498 0.88 7.84 3.42
C MET A 498 2.24 7.72 4.09
N ASN A 499 2.59 6.56 4.65
CA ASN A 499 3.76 6.38 5.49
C ASN A 499 4.64 5.22 4.99
N THR A 500 5.82 5.54 4.49
CA THR A 500 6.82 4.59 4.01
C THR A 500 8.11 4.64 4.85
N THR A 501 8.01 4.96 6.15
CA THR A 501 9.21 5.16 6.98
C THR A 501 10.04 3.90 7.22
N GLY A 502 11.35 4.09 7.36
CA GLY A 502 12.24 3.03 7.83
C GLY A 502 12.12 2.78 9.34
N GLY A 503 12.44 1.56 9.77
CA GLY A 503 12.46 1.16 11.17
C GLY A 503 13.68 1.70 11.94
N GLN A 504 13.60 1.70 13.27
CA GLN A 504 14.66 2.25 14.13
C GLN A 504 15.92 1.34 14.14
N GLY A 505 17.12 1.93 14.15
CA GLY A 505 18.44 1.26 14.21
C GLY A 505 19.46 2.09 15.02
N ASN A 506 20.77 2.17 14.73
CA ASN A 506 21.76 2.95 15.55
C ASN A 506 22.35 4.24 14.94
N SER A 507 22.70 4.23 13.66
CA SER A 507 22.84 5.45 12.85
C SER A 507 21.49 5.85 12.28
N GLY A 508 21.31 7.08 11.81
CA GLY A 508 20.08 7.46 11.11
C GLY A 508 19.94 6.78 9.75
N GLY A 509 18.73 6.32 9.40
CA GLY A 509 18.40 5.87 8.05
C GLY A 509 18.10 7.03 7.11
N ASN A 510 18.26 6.85 5.81
CA ASN A 510 17.97 7.91 4.83
C ASN A 510 16.46 8.04 4.59
N GLY A 511 15.95 9.24 4.31
CA GLY A 511 14.61 9.40 3.77
C GLY A 511 14.53 8.91 2.32
N GLY A 512 13.36 8.39 1.94
CA GLY A 512 13.10 7.91 0.58
C GLY A 512 12.63 9.03 -0.35
N PRO A 513 12.86 8.90 -1.68
CA PRO A 513 12.45 9.92 -2.63
C PRO A 513 10.93 9.95 -2.83
N LEU A 514 10.41 11.13 -3.19
CA LEU A 514 9.00 11.33 -3.52
C LEU A 514 8.84 12.05 -4.87
N GLY A 515 7.99 11.51 -5.75
CA GLY A 515 7.61 12.09 -7.02
C GLY A 515 6.10 12.23 -7.16
N VAL A 516 5.63 13.39 -7.59
CA VAL A 516 4.27 13.59 -8.15
C VAL A 516 4.45 14.20 -9.54
N VAL A 517 4.13 13.43 -10.57
CA VAL A 517 4.48 13.76 -11.94
C VAL A 517 3.27 13.62 -12.84
N ASP A 518 3.01 14.66 -13.61
CA ASP A 518 2.22 14.56 -14.83
C ASP A 518 3.15 14.58 -16.04
N VAL A 519 2.92 13.66 -16.99
CA VAL A 519 3.66 13.58 -18.25
C VAL A 519 2.65 13.71 -19.38
N GLY A 520 2.72 14.80 -20.17
CA GLY A 520 1.78 15.12 -21.25
C GLY A 520 1.84 14.22 -22.49
N GLU A 521 2.71 13.19 -22.48
CA GLU A 521 2.92 12.28 -23.61
C GLU A 521 1.64 11.52 -24.02
N VAL A 522 1.30 11.59 -25.30
CA VAL A 522 0.30 10.73 -25.96
C VAL A 522 0.91 10.12 -27.22
N TRP A 523 0.54 8.88 -27.54
CA TRP A 523 0.99 8.31 -28.81
C TRP A 523 0.33 9.04 -29.99
N ASP A 524 1.17 9.55 -30.90
CA ASP A 524 0.82 10.17 -32.18
C ASP A 524 0.11 9.30 -33.24
N GLY A 525 -0.13 8.01 -32.96
CA GLY A 525 -0.74 7.03 -33.87
C GLY A 525 0.12 6.62 -35.08
N ILE A 526 1.36 7.09 -35.21
CA ILE A 526 2.27 6.74 -36.30
C ILE A 526 2.99 5.45 -35.96
N VAL A 527 2.63 4.37 -36.66
CA VAL A 527 3.38 3.12 -36.64
C VAL A 527 4.68 3.34 -37.42
N PRO A 528 5.86 3.06 -36.85
CA PRO A 528 7.13 3.19 -37.55
C PRO A 528 7.12 2.36 -38.83
N THR A 529 7.32 2.98 -39.98
CA THR A 529 7.58 2.23 -41.22
C THR A 529 9.02 1.73 -41.19
N PRO A 530 9.28 0.45 -41.49
CA PRO A 530 10.65 -0.07 -41.58
C PRO A 530 11.53 0.82 -42.49
N PRO A 531 12.77 1.14 -42.09
CA PRO A 531 13.53 0.53 -40.99
C PRO A 531 13.38 1.24 -39.64
N SER A 532 12.51 2.26 -39.52
CA SER A 532 12.27 2.90 -38.21
C SER A 532 11.60 1.89 -37.29
N THR A 533 12.13 1.74 -36.08
CA THR A 533 11.50 1.04 -34.96
C THR A 533 11.11 2.00 -33.84
N THR A 534 11.31 3.31 -34.05
CA THR A 534 11.10 4.34 -33.05
C THR A 534 9.70 4.91 -33.21
N TYR A 535 8.84 4.59 -32.25
CA TYR A 535 7.53 5.22 -32.10
C TYR A 535 7.72 6.66 -31.62
N THR A 536 6.99 7.59 -32.22
CA THR A 536 6.98 9.00 -31.82
C THR A 536 5.77 9.22 -30.91
N PHE A 537 6.02 9.83 -29.76
CA PHE A 537 4.96 10.33 -28.88
C PHE A 537 4.82 11.81 -29.18
N LEU A 538 3.58 12.27 -29.33
CA LEU A 538 3.26 13.70 -29.36
C LEU A 538 2.90 14.09 -27.94
N ASP A 539 3.47 15.18 -27.48
CA ASP A 539 2.94 15.83 -26.30
C ASP A 539 1.53 16.40 -26.61
N ASP A 540 0.51 15.98 -25.85
CA ASP A 540 -0.91 16.33 -26.06
C ASP A 540 -1.46 17.22 -24.93
N SER A 541 -0.61 18.06 -24.35
CA SER A 541 -0.94 18.95 -23.24
C SER A 541 -1.26 18.18 -21.95
N GLY A 542 -0.29 18.15 -21.04
CA GLY A 542 -0.46 17.59 -19.71
C GLY A 542 -1.58 18.25 -18.88
N GLY A 543 -1.90 17.61 -17.77
CA GLY A 543 -2.77 18.16 -16.75
C GLY A 543 -2.02 18.99 -15.71
N ASP A 544 -2.78 19.61 -14.81
CA ASP A 544 -2.23 20.33 -13.66
C ASP A 544 -1.71 19.35 -12.59
N VAL A 545 -0.71 19.77 -11.82
CA VAL A 545 -0.28 19.11 -10.58
C VAL A 545 -0.65 19.96 -9.38
N ILE A 546 -1.47 19.41 -8.49
CA ILE A 546 -1.94 20.09 -7.27
C ILE A 546 -1.53 19.28 -6.05
N ASN A 547 -0.76 19.87 -5.14
CA ASN A 547 -0.44 19.28 -3.85
C ASN A 547 -0.92 20.16 -2.68
N GLU A 548 -1.80 19.62 -1.85
CA GLU A 548 -2.22 20.23 -0.59
C GLU A 548 -1.59 19.56 0.64
N ALA A 549 -1.04 18.36 0.50
CA ALA A 549 -0.55 17.59 1.63
C ALA A 549 0.85 17.99 2.06
N ALA A 550 1.12 17.87 3.37
CA ALA A 550 2.48 18.00 3.86
C ALA A 550 3.31 16.79 3.43
N ILE A 551 4.56 17.02 3.04
CA ILE A 551 5.52 15.99 2.65
C ILE A 551 6.70 16.05 3.60
N THR A 552 7.10 14.90 4.14
CA THR A 552 8.33 14.76 4.93
C THR A 552 9.15 13.59 4.42
N THR A 553 10.36 13.87 3.96
CA THR A 553 11.32 12.89 3.45
C THR A 553 12.61 12.92 4.27
N ARG A 554 12.52 13.26 5.57
CA ARG A 554 13.68 13.52 6.42
C ARG A 554 14.60 12.31 6.60
N GLY A 555 15.88 12.59 6.79
CA GLY A 555 16.80 11.60 7.35
C GLY A 555 16.49 11.31 8.82
N GLY A 556 16.66 10.06 9.24
CA GLY A 556 16.57 9.66 10.65
C GLY A 556 17.71 10.28 11.46
N SER A 557 17.43 10.70 12.69
CA SER A 557 18.45 11.29 13.58
C SER A 557 19.06 10.24 14.50
N VAL A 558 20.30 10.43 14.95
CA VAL A 558 20.89 9.54 15.97
C VAL A 558 20.43 9.93 17.37
N PHE A 559 20.31 8.97 18.28
CA PHE A 559 20.08 9.31 19.68
C PHE A 559 21.34 9.93 20.31
N THR A 560 21.14 10.79 21.30
CA THR A 560 22.23 11.41 22.07
C THR A 560 23.06 10.40 22.87
N THR A 561 22.55 9.18 23.04
CA THR A 561 23.17 8.03 23.71
C THR A 561 23.88 7.07 22.76
N ALA A 562 23.86 7.35 21.45
CA ALA A 562 24.51 6.53 20.44
C ALA A 562 26.03 6.41 20.65
N THR A 563 26.61 5.30 20.20
CA THR A 563 28.07 5.12 20.21
C THR A 563 28.74 6.00 19.17
N THR A 564 29.61 6.91 19.61
CA THR A 564 30.25 7.92 18.74
C THR A 564 31.50 7.41 18.01
N PRO A 565 31.74 7.83 16.75
CA PRO A 565 30.94 8.77 15.97
C PRO A 565 29.68 8.09 15.39
N ALA A 566 28.55 8.80 15.40
CA ALA A 566 27.29 8.34 14.81
C ALA A 566 26.76 9.39 13.83
N SER A 567 26.33 8.95 12.64
CA SER A 567 25.81 9.84 11.59
C SER A 567 24.29 9.76 11.52
N GLY A 568 23.63 10.89 11.41
CA GLY A 568 22.26 10.98 10.93
C GLY A 568 22.18 10.56 9.45
N GLY A 569 20.98 10.19 9.02
CA GLY A 569 20.71 9.84 7.62
C GLY A 569 20.48 11.07 6.75
N SER A 570 20.53 10.90 5.43
CA SER A 570 20.21 11.96 4.48
C SER A 570 18.70 12.09 4.25
N GLY A 571 18.19 13.29 3.98
CA GLY A 571 16.83 13.49 3.47
C GLY A 571 16.67 12.99 2.03
N GLY A 572 15.44 12.65 1.65
CA GLY A 572 15.06 12.12 0.34
C GLY A 572 14.57 13.21 -0.60
N ASN A 573 14.92 13.14 -1.88
CA ASN A 573 14.55 14.16 -2.86
C ASN A 573 13.03 14.21 -3.11
N VAL A 574 12.49 15.42 -3.35
CA VAL A 574 11.09 15.66 -3.67
C VAL A 574 10.97 16.33 -5.03
N TYR A 575 10.19 15.74 -5.92
CA TYR A 575 9.90 16.27 -7.25
C TYR A 575 8.39 16.38 -7.46
N LEU A 576 7.89 17.60 -7.62
CA LEU A 576 6.54 17.86 -8.11
C LEU A 576 6.68 18.45 -9.52
N THR A 577 6.10 17.81 -10.52
CA THR A 577 6.32 18.19 -11.92
C THR A 577 5.06 18.11 -12.75
N ALA A 578 4.60 19.26 -13.27
CA ALA A 578 3.57 19.36 -14.29
C ALA A 578 4.25 19.46 -15.67
N ASP A 579 4.47 18.30 -16.29
CA ASP A 579 5.13 18.12 -17.58
C ASP A 579 6.64 18.47 -17.63
N ILE A 580 7.35 17.87 -18.59
CA ILE A 580 8.81 17.96 -18.74
C ILE A 580 9.23 18.27 -20.19
N ASP A 581 8.30 18.56 -21.10
CA ASP A 581 8.65 18.83 -22.50
C ASP A 581 8.79 20.34 -22.80
N PRO A 582 9.99 20.82 -23.16
CA PRO A 582 10.21 22.22 -23.54
C PRO A 582 9.69 22.57 -24.95
N SER A 583 9.11 21.62 -25.68
CA SER A 583 8.62 21.80 -27.06
C SER A 583 7.14 22.22 -27.17
N ILE A 584 6.44 22.36 -26.04
CA ILE A 584 5.02 22.67 -26.00
C ILE A 584 4.72 24.08 -26.52
N THR A 585 3.64 24.19 -27.31
CA THR A 585 3.13 25.44 -27.89
C THR A 585 1.69 25.77 -27.47
N ASN A 586 1.07 24.94 -26.61
CA ASN A 586 -0.31 25.11 -26.13
C ASN A 586 -0.35 25.48 -24.64
N ALA A 587 -0.88 26.66 -24.32
CA ALA A 587 -0.79 27.30 -23.01
C ALA A 587 -2.06 27.16 -22.13
N THR A 588 -2.79 26.04 -22.23
CA THR A 588 -4.12 25.90 -21.58
C THR A 588 -4.20 24.95 -20.37
N GLY A 589 -3.10 24.27 -20.01
CA GLY A 589 -2.97 23.35 -18.86
C GLY A 589 -1.58 23.41 -18.20
N GLU A 590 -1.11 22.35 -17.54
CA GLU A 590 0.27 22.20 -17.03
C GLU A 590 0.69 23.22 -15.96
N TYR A 591 -0.23 23.57 -15.06
CA TYR A 591 0.08 24.38 -13.89
C TYR A 591 0.54 23.50 -12.73
N LEU A 592 1.52 23.98 -11.95
CA LEU A 592 1.84 23.40 -10.66
C LEU A 592 1.39 24.32 -9.53
N THR A 593 0.60 23.78 -8.60
CA THR A 593 0.25 24.48 -7.36
C THR A 593 0.56 23.64 -6.12
N ASN A 594 1.44 24.16 -5.26
CA ASN A 594 1.78 23.57 -3.97
C ASN A 594 1.30 24.44 -2.79
N TYR A 595 0.46 23.86 -1.93
CA TYR A 595 0.02 24.44 -0.66
C TYR A 595 0.67 23.74 0.55
N GLY A 596 1.08 22.48 0.39
CA GLY A 596 1.64 21.68 1.47
C GLY A 596 3.07 22.07 1.84
N ASN A 597 3.41 21.96 3.13
CA ASN A 597 4.80 22.10 3.59
C ASN A 597 5.61 20.88 3.14
N ILE A 598 6.86 21.09 2.71
CA ILE A 598 7.79 20.03 2.32
C ILE A 598 9.04 20.14 3.19
N ASP A 599 9.36 19.07 3.93
CA ASP A 599 10.57 18.94 4.75
C ASP A 599 11.41 17.75 4.28
N SER A 600 12.56 18.08 3.69
CA SER A 600 13.54 17.14 3.14
C SER A 600 14.87 17.22 3.90
N SER A 601 14.84 17.66 5.16
CA SER A 601 16.06 17.90 5.96
C SER A 601 16.82 16.61 6.28
N GLY A 602 18.13 16.75 6.51
CA GLY A 602 18.97 15.68 7.03
C GLY A 602 18.65 15.33 8.49
N GLY A 603 19.09 14.16 8.92
CA GLY A 603 19.03 13.74 10.32
C GLY A 603 20.24 14.23 11.12
N ASP A 604 20.02 14.43 12.42
CA ASP A 604 21.08 14.88 13.34
C ASP A 604 22.11 13.77 13.59
N SER A 605 23.37 14.19 13.77
CA SER A 605 24.54 13.35 14.01
C SER A 605 25.10 13.56 15.42
N LEU A 606 26.08 12.72 15.81
CA LEU A 606 26.75 12.82 17.10
C LEU A 606 28.26 12.57 16.98
N ALA A 607 29.01 13.62 17.28
CA ALA A 607 30.46 13.66 17.39
C ALA A 607 31.21 13.15 16.15
N LEU A 608 30.77 13.55 14.95
CA LEU A 608 31.49 13.27 13.70
C LEU A 608 32.92 13.79 13.78
N THR A 609 33.84 13.08 13.12
CA THR A 609 35.27 13.38 13.13
C THR A 609 35.77 14.03 11.84
N ALA A 610 34.89 14.23 10.86
CA ALA A 610 35.18 14.89 9.60
C ALA A 610 33.90 15.57 9.07
N ALA A 611 34.07 16.63 8.27
CA ALA A 611 32.97 17.33 7.62
C ALA A 611 32.21 16.38 6.69
N PRO A 612 30.96 16.05 7.02
CA PRO A 612 30.12 15.31 6.09
C PRO A 612 29.64 16.26 4.98
N GLY A 613 29.36 15.72 3.80
CA GLY A 613 28.83 16.53 2.69
C GLY A 613 27.35 16.90 2.89
N ILE A 614 26.61 16.96 1.80
CA ILE A 614 25.16 17.16 1.84
C ILE A 614 24.49 15.98 2.56
N ASN A 615 23.60 16.28 3.50
CA ASN A 615 22.63 15.30 4.00
C ASN A 615 21.17 15.77 3.91
N ALA A 616 20.86 16.92 3.34
CA ALA A 616 19.48 17.26 2.96
C ALA A 616 19.14 16.70 1.57
N GLY A 617 17.86 16.43 1.33
CA GLY A 617 17.33 16.11 0.00
C GLY A 617 16.96 17.37 -0.78
N ARG A 618 16.98 17.27 -2.11
CA ARG A 618 16.62 18.36 -3.03
C ARG A 618 15.10 18.47 -3.14
N ILE A 619 14.56 19.70 -3.15
CA ILE A 619 13.14 19.97 -3.45
C ILE A 619 13.05 20.67 -4.80
N MET A 620 12.28 20.12 -5.73
CA MET A 620 12.08 20.69 -7.07
C MET A 620 10.59 20.74 -7.41
N LEU A 621 10.11 21.96 -7.67
CA LEU A 621 8.79 22.24 -8.22
C LEU A 621 8.98 22.71 -9.67
N ASN A 622 8.44 21.98 -10.65
CA ASN A 622 8.61 22.30 -12.06
C ASN A 622 7.27 22.28 -12.80
N ALA A 623 7.04 23.26 -13.67
CA ALA A 623 5.90 23.27 -14.58
C ALA A 623 6.28 23.91 -15.91
N THR A 624 5.60 23.51 -16.99
CA THR A 624 5.71 24.21 -18.27
C THR A 624 5.09 25.61 -18.17
N ASN A 625 3.86 25.73 -17.66
CA ASN A 625 3.17 26.99 -17.41
C ASN A 625 3.45 27.50 -15.99
N ASP A 626 2.48 28.04 -15.24
CA ASP A 626 2.79 28.68 -13.96
C ASP A 626 3.13 27.68 -12.85
N THR A 627 4.06 28.09 -11.99
CA THR A 627 4.38 27.39 -10.73
C THR A 627 4.04 28.29 -9.55
N ARG A 628 3.14 27.82 -8.67
CA ARG A 628 2.66 28.55 -7.49
C ARG A 628 2.98 27.78 -6.23
N ASN A 629 3.66 28.41 -5.29
CA ASN A 629 3.98 27.83 -3.98
C ASN A 629 3.52 28.73 -2.82
N SER A 630 2.87 28.11 -1.84
CA SER A 630 2.52 28.77 -0.57
C SER A 630 2.92 27.97 0.68
N GLY A 631 3.27 26.69 0.52
CA GLY A 631 3.83 25.88 1.59
C GLY A 631 5.29 26.24 1.89
N ALA A 632 5.73 25.98 3.13
CA ALA A 632 7.13 26.11 3.50
C ALA A 632 7.95 24.95 2.90
N LEU A 633 9.08 25.26 2.29
CA LEU A 633 10.02 24.29 1.72
C LEU A 633 11.30 24.30 2.56
N THR A 634 11.67 23.16 3.15
CA THR A 634 12.82 23.03 4.07
C THR A 634 13.75 21.91 3.60
N ALA A 635 15.02 22.23 3.36
CA ALA A 635 16.07 21.30 2.95
C ALA A 635 17.32 21.54 3.79
N ASP A 636 17.16 21.54 5.12
CA ASP A 636 18.22 21.88 6.07
C ASP A 636 19.18 20.72 6.28
N GLY A 637 20.47 21.05 6.49
CA GLY A 637 21.47 20.09 6.90
C GLY A 637 21.25 19.63 8.35
N GLY A 638 21.60 18.38 8.64
CA GLY A 638 21.52 17.83 10.00
C GLY A 638 22.56 18.42 10.95
N THR A 639 22.17 18.63 12.21
CA THR A 639 23.05 19.18 13.26
C THR A 639 23.87 18.08 13.93
N ASP A 640 25.10 18.38 14.35
CA ASP A 640 25.93 17.47 15.13
C ASP A 640 26.00 17.89 16.61
N GLY A 641 25.41 17.06 17.48
CA GLY A 641 25.33 17.29 18.92
C GLY A 641 26.56 16.86 19.73
N GLY A 642 27.72 16.64 19.11
CA GLY A 642 28.96 16.25 19.80
C GLY A 642 29.44 17.27 20.84
N THR A 643 30.41 16.90 21.68
CA THR A 643 30.95 17.81 22.74
C THR A 643 32.42 18.16 22.57
N THR A 644 33.17 17.36 21.81
CA THR A 644 34.62 17.56 21.57
C THR A 644 34.99 17.62 20.10
N THR A 645 34.18 16.98 19.27
CA THR A 645 34.20 17.00 17.81
C THR A 645 32.75 17.11 17.36
N GLY A 646 32.52 17.61 16.15
CA GLY A 646 31.19 17.64 15.56
C GLY A 646 31.16 18.53 14.34
N TYR A 647 30.51 18.05 13.29
CA TYR A 647 30.44 18.74 12.01
C TYR A 647 29.00 18.80 11.54
N GLY A 648 28.47 20.02 11.41
CA GLY A 648 27.17 20.23 10.79
C GLY A 648 27.21 19.84 9.31
N HIS A 649 26.11 19.27 8.82
CA HIS A 649 26.00 18.87 7.42
C HIS A 649 25.54 20.02 6.53
N ASP A 650 25.91 19.97 5.26
CA ASP A 650 25.46 20.95 4.27
C ASP A 650 23.96 20.77 3.95
N SER A 651 23.28 21.88 3.69
CA SER A 651 21.93 21.89 3.11
C SER A 651 21.95 21.43 1.64
N SER A 652 20.76 21.34 1.03
CA SER A 652 20.57 21.02 -0.38
C SER A 652 19.89 22.17 -1.11
N GLU A 653 19.48 21.91 -2.35
CA GLU A 653 18.89 22.91 -3.24
C GLU A 653 17.35 22.87 -3.17
N ILE A 654 16.75 24.06 -3.16
CA ILE A 654 15.31 24.27 -3.43
C ILE A 654 15.16 24.97 -4.78
N VAL A 655 14.46 24.32 -5.72
CA VAL A 655 14.15 24.85 -7.06
C VAL A 655 12.66 25.04 -7.24
N ILE A 656 12.26 26.25 -7.65
CA ILE A 656 10.91 26.53 -8.14
C ILE A 656 11.02 27.08 -9.56
N LYS A 657 10.55 26.29 -10.52
CA LYS A 657 10.74 26.55 -11.95
C LYS A 657 9.42 26.56 -12.70
N SER A 658 9.32 27.49 -13.65
CA SER A 658 8.29 27.59 -14.67
C SER A 658 8.98 27.89 -16.01
N GLU A 659 8.76 27.06 -17.03
CA GLU A 659 9.50 27.20 -18.30
C GLU A 659 9.02 28.38 -19.15
N LEU A 660 7.69 28.51 -19.29
CA LEU A 660 7.04 29.53 -20.12
C LEU A 660 6.20 30.50 -19.27
N GLY A 661 5.75 30.06 -18.10
CA GLY A 661 4.83 30.80 -17.24
C GLY A 661 5.51 31.67 -16.17
N ALA A 662 4.74 32.01 -15.15
CA ALA A 662 5.22 32.76 -14.00
C ALA A 662 5.58 31.84 -12.82
N VAL A 663 6.52 32.28 -11.98
CA VAL A 663 6.74 31.71 -10.65
C VAL A 663 6.15 32.65 -9.60
N ASN A 664 5.29 32.13 -8.73
CA ASN A 664 4.78 32.88 -7.57
C ASN A 664 4.98 32.10 -6.27
N ASN A 665 5.92 32.56 -5.44
CA ASN A 665 6.18 32.01 -4.12
C ASN A 665 5.72 32.95 -3.00
N THR A 666 4.96 32.39 -2.06
CA THR A 666 4.56 33.06 -0.80
C THR A 666 5.04 32.30 0.43
N GLY A 667 5.49 31.05 0.26
CA GLY A 667 5.98 30.19 1.34
C GLY A 667 7.42 30.51 1.76
N LEU A 668 7.78 30.11 2.98
CA LEU A 668 9.16 30.17 3.48
C LEU A 668 10.03 29.17 2.72
N LEU A 669 11.20 29.61 2.26
CA LEU A 669 12.23 28.74 1.66
C LEU A 669 13.42 28.66 2.62
N ASN A 670 13.77 27.47 3.08
CA ASN A 670 14.83 27.25 4.06
C ASN A 670 15.80 26.16 3.58
N ALA A 671 17.04 26.54 3.30
CA ALA A 671 18.14 25.67 2.92
C ALA A 671 19.36 26.00 3.80
N THR A 672 19.22 25.80 5.10
CA THR A 672 20.24 26.19 6.10
C THR A 672 21.15 25.01 6.42
N GLY A 673 22.47 25.24 6.46
CA GLY A 673 23.41 24.23 6.91
C GLY A 673 23.23 23.91 8.39
N GLY A 674 23.52 22.66 8.79
CA GLY A 674 23.37 22.22 10.17
C GLY A 674 24.45 22.78 11.09
N ASP A 675 24.17 22.84 12.40
CA ASP A 675 25.14 23.30 13.39
C ASP A 675 26.16 22.19 13.70
N GLY A 676 27.37 22.59 14.11
CA GLY A 676 28.41 21.67 14.57
C GLY A 676 29.24 22.23 15.72
N ILE A 677 30.26 21.48 16.15
CA ILE A 677 31.19 21.93 17.19
C ILE A 677 32.44 22.53 16.56
N THR A 678 33.08 21.77 15.67
CA THR A 678 34.30 22.18 14.98
C THR A 678 33.97 22.99 13.73
N GLN A 679 32.91 22.61 13.01
CA GLN A 679 32.52 23.27 11.78
C GLN A 679 31.01 23.20 11.57
N GLY A 680 30.39 24.31 11.18
CA GLY A 680 29.00 24.34 10.72
C GLY A 680 28.88 23.97 9.25
N GLY A 681 27.72 23.43 8.86
CA GLY A 681 27.44 23.06 7.48
C GLY A 681 27.15 24.26 6.59
N ALA A 682 27.42 24.17 5.29
CA ALA A 682 27.12 25.23 4.35
C ALA A 682 25.61 25.31 4.02
N GLY A 683 25.13 26.52 3.72
CA GLY A 683 23.77 26.79 3.25
C GLY A 683 23.55 26.49 1.76
N SER A 684 24.57 25.99 1.06
CA SER A 684 24.49 25.36 -0.26
C SER A 684 25.77 24.59 -0.55
N GLN A 685 25.74 23.63 -1.48
CA GLN A 685 26.94 22.86 -1.81
C GLN A 685 27.98 23.69 -2.57
N GLN A 686 29.15 23.89 -1.95
CA GLN A 686 30.33 24.42 -2.63
C GLN A 686 31.08 23.29 -3.36
N ARG A 687 30.63 22.88 -4.56
CA ARG A 687 31.39 21.92 -5.38
C ARG A 687 32.61 22.63 -5.99
N THR A 688 33.81 22.24 -5.57
CA THR A 688 35.07 22.81 -6.05
C THR A 688 35.39 22.56 -7.54
N THR A 689 34.54 21.86 -8.30
CA THR A 689 34.83 21.41 -9.68
C THR A 689 33.65 21.46 -10.68
N VAL A 690 32.45 21.86 -10.27
CA VAL A 690 31.23 21.96 -11.11
C VAL A 690 30.56 23.29 -10.74
N PRO A 691 29.84 24.02 -11.64
CA PRO A 691 29.07 25.19 -11.20
C PRO A 691 28.29 24.85 -9.92
N SER A 692 28.47 25.70 -8.90
CA SER A 692 27.90 25.53 -7.56
C SER A 692 26.39 25.32 -7.67
N PHE A 693 25.85 24.42 -6.85
CA PHE A 693 24.41 24.34 -6.67
C PHE A 693 23.98 25.59 -5.89
N GLU A 694 22.92 26.26 -6.36
CA GLU A 694 22.28 27.30 -5.58
C GLU A 694 21.64 26.68 -4.32
N GLY A 695 21.61 27.42 -3.20
CA GLY A 695 20.79 27.03 -2.05
C GLY A 695 19.31 27.17 -2.39
N VAL A 696 18.95 28.26 -3.09
CA VAL A 696 17.61 28.49 -3.61
C VAL A 696 17.65 29.08 -5.03
N LEU A 697 16.98 28.40 -5.97
CA LEU A 697 16.81 28.83 -7.36
C LEU A 697 15.33 29.05 -7.69
N LEU A 698 15.00 30.26 -8.14
CA LEU A 698 13.68 30.58 -8.70
C LEU A 698 13.83 30.93 -10.19
N GLU A 699 13.17 30.18 -11.08
CA GLU A 699 13.28 30.35 -12.53
C GLU A 699 11.90 30.50 -13.17
N ALA A 700 11.65 31.62 -13.84
CA ALA A 700 10.38 31.90 -14.51
C ALA A 700 10.58 32.25 -16.00
N GLY A 701 9.79 31.66 -16.89
CA GLY A 701 9.73 32.06 -18.30
C GLY A 701 9.28 33.51 -18.47
N THR A 702 8.39 33.98 -17.60
CA THR A 702 7.87 35.36 -17.59
C THR A 702 8.15 36.06 -16.26
N ASP A 703 7.14 36.24 -15.40
CA ASP A 703 7.23 37.03 -14.18
C ASP A 703 7.70 36.18 -12.99
N LEU A 704 8.62 36.73 -12.20
CA LEU A 704 9.08 36.14 -10.96
C LEU A 704 8.55 36.93 -9.76
N GLY A 705 7.60 36.34 -9.03
CA GLY A 705 7.03 36.86 -7.79
C GLY A 705 7.49 36.05 -6.58
N ASN A 706 8.09 36.71 -5.59
CA ASN A 706 8.39 36.10 -4.29
C ASN A 706 8.08 37.04 -3.11
N SER A 707 7.11 36.69 -2.28
CA SER A 707 6.84 37.37 -1.00
C SER A 707 7.25 36.57 0.23
N GLY A 708 7.62 35.30 0.05
CA GLY A 708 8.14 34.45 1.11
C GLY A 708 9.57 34.82 1.50
N ASN A 709 9.91 34.57 2.77
CA ASN A 709 11.28 34.70 3.25
C ASN A 709 12.15 33.58 2.67
N ILE A 710 13.42 33.89 2.41
CA ILE A 710 14.44 32.94 1.97
C ILE A 710 15.57 32.92 3.00
N ASN A 711 15.84 31.75 3.55
CA ASN A 711 17.00 31.48 4.39
C ASN A 711 17.89 30.45 3.69
N ALA A 712 19.10 30.85 3.32
CA ALA A 712 20.14 29.95 2.83
C ALA A 712 21.41 30.26 3.63
N ARG A 713 21.39 29.97 4.93
CA ARG A 713 22.47 30.35 5.86
C ARG A 713 23.42 29.19 6.07
N GLY A 714 24.67 29.50 6.44
CA GLY A 714 25.55 28.49 7.01
C GLY A 714 25.17 28.20 8.47
N GLY A 715 25.38 26.97 8.90
CA GLY A 715 25.19 26.55 10.28
C GLY A 715 26.30 27.06 11.21
N ASP A 716 25.99 27.16 12.49
CA ASP A 716 26.92 27.66 13.50
C ASP A 716 27.92 26.58 13.94
N ALA A 717 29.11 27.00 14.33
CA ALA A 717 30.10 26.23 15.07
C ALA A 717 30.29 26.83 16.47
N ASP A 718 30.77 26.02 17.44
CA ASP A 718 31.03 26.53 18.78
C ASP A 718 32.17 27.56 18.78
N VAL A 719 31.83 28.82 19.01
CA VAL A 719 32.76 29.97 19.06
C VAL A 719 33.85 29.84 20.13
N ASN A 720 33.66 28.96 21.12
CA ASN A 720 34.61 28.73 22.20
C ASN A 720 35.65 27.65 21.85
N PHE A 721 35.41 26.85 20.82
CA PHE A 721 36.33 25.81 20.38
C PHE A 721 37.43 26.44 19.51
N SER A 722 38.71 26.21 19.87
CA SER A 722 39.82 26.77 19.12
C SER A 722 39.79 26.26 17.69
N VAL A 723 39.92 27.15 16.70
CA VAL A 723 39.87 26.86 15.25
C VAL A 723 38.51 26.44 14.69
N SER A 724 37.39 26.67 15.41
CA SER A 724 36.06 26.42 14.86
C SER A 724 35.71 27.35 13.70
N VAL A 725 34.99 26.81 12.71
CA VAL A 725 34.62 27.52 11.48
C VAL A 725 33.11 27.48 11.27
N GLY A 726 32.45 28.62 11.23
CA GLY A 726 31.03 28.67 10.85
C GLY A 726 30.84 28.24 9.39
N GLY A 727 29.70 27.67 9.06
CA GLY A 727 29.38 27.26 7.69
C GLY A 727 29.22 28.47 6.76
N ASP A 728 29.55 28.30 5.48
CA ASP A 728 29.32 29.36 4.49
C ASP A 728 27.82 29.53 4.21
N GLY A 729 27.38 30.77 4.01
CA GLY A 729 26.05 31.07 3.51
C GLY A 729 25.87 30.57 2.08
N GLY A 730 24.64 30.19 1.73
CA GLY A 730 24.29 29.68 0.41
C GLY A 730 23.95 30.76 -0.61
N ASP A 731 23.86 30.33 -1.87
CA ASP A 731 23.50 31.21 -2.99
C ASP A 731 21.98 31.23 -3.25
N VAL A 732 21.43 32.42 -3.44
CA VAL A 732 20.04 32.65 -3.84
C VAL A 732 20.01 33.32 -5.20
N ARG A 733 19.28 32.74 -6.16
CA ARG A 733 19.24 33.23 -7.55
C ARG A 733 17.84 33.29 -8.12
N GLY A 734 17.56 34.38 -8.83
CA GLY A 734 16.37 34.55 -9.67
C GLY A 734 16.73 34.58 -11.15
N ILE A 735 16.04 33.81 -11.97
CA ILE A 735 16.10 33.86 -13.44
C ILE A 735 14.68 34.17 -13.94
N TYR A 736 14.54 35.18 -14.80
CA TYR A 736 13.23 35.60 -15.28
C TYR A 736 13.30 36.25 -16.67
N GLY A 737 12.26 36.04 -17.49
CA GLY A 737 12.12 36.69 -18.79
C GLY A 737 11.37 38.03 -18.76
N GLY A 738 10.57 38.27 -17.72
CA GLY A 738 9.65 39.40 -17.59
C GLY A 738 9.99 40.33 -16.42
N SER A 739 8.98 40.63 -15.60
CA SER A 739 9.14 41.48 -14.41
C SER A 739 9.52 40.65 -13.18
N ARG A 740 10.20 41.31 -12.25
CA ARG A 740 10.56 40.72 -10.96
C ARG A 740 9.95 41.52 -9.84
N ASN A 741 9.29 40.83 -8.92
CA ASN A 741 8.78 41.40 -7.68
C ASN A 741 9.18 40.53 -6.48
N HIS A 742 10.06 41.05 -5.63
CA HIS A 742 10.43 40.40 -4.38
C HIS A 742 10.16 41.32 -3.18
N THR A 743 9.45 40.81 -2.18
CA THR A 743 9.08 41.57 -0.96
C THR A 743 9.44 40.87 0.36
N GLY A 744 9.81 39.59 0.31
CA GLY A 744 10.30 38.85 1.48
C GLY A 744 11.71 39.28 1.91
N SER A 745 12.21 38.73 3.02
CA SER A 745 13.61 38.89 3.40
C SER A 745 14.47 37.78 2.83
N VAL A 746 15.68 38.09 2.37
CA VAL A 746 16.71 37.10 2.03
C VAL A 746 17.82 37.12 3.07
N ASN A 747 18.16 35.96 3.62
CA ASN A 747 19.30 35.80 4.51
C ASN A 747 20.25 34.72 4.01
N VAL A 748 21.46 35.15 3.65
CA VAL A 748 22.57 34.34 3.13
C VAL A 748 23.82 34.48 4.02
N ASN A 749 23.64 34.76 5.31
CA ASN A 749 24.76 34.92 6.23
C ASN A 749 25.50 33.60 6.41
N GLY A 750 26.83 33.68 6.55
CA GLY A 750 27.61 32.58 7.11
C GLY A 750 27.31 32.37 8.58
N GLY A 751 27.53 31.16 9.07
CA GLY A 751 27.38 30.79 10.46
C GLY A 751 28.47 31.35 11.37
N ALA A 752 28.20 31.34 12.66
CA ALA A 752 29.14 31.73 13.70
C ALA A 752 30.25 30.69 13.90
N GLY A 753 31.42 31.14 14.34
CA GLY A 753 32.57 30.31 14.70
C GLY A 753 33.72 31.21 15.15
N GLN A 754 34.84 30.65 15.62
CA GLN A 754 36.06 31.45 15.80
C GLN A 754 36.46 32.14 14.50
N MET A 755 36.30 31.42 13.39
CA MET A 755 36.31 31.94 12.04
C MET A 755 34.86 31.89 11.53
N PRO A 756 34.16 33.03 11.41
CA PRO A 756 32.83 33.04 10.81
C PRO A 756 32.86 32.53 9.37
N GLY A 757 31.78 31.87 8.95
CA GLY A 757 31.62 31.46 7.56
C GLY A 757 31.49 32.66 6.61
N ALA A 758 31.78 32.44 5.33
CA ALA A 758 31.58 33.45 4.31
C ALA A 758 30.09 33.74 4.13
N VAL A 759 29.75 34.99 3.78
CA VAL A 759 28.40 35.35 3.36
C VAL A 759 28.20 34.84 1.93
N GLY A 760 27.07 34.18 1.67
CA GLY A 760 26.68 33.71 0.34
C GLY A 760 26.24 34.84 -0.58
N THR A 761 25.81 34.51 -1.79
CA THR A 761 25.35 35.51 -2.76
C THR A 761 23.83 35.64 -2.80
N ASN A 762 23.36 36.87 -2.98
CA ASN A 762 21.95 37.16 -3.26
C ASN A 762 21.84 37.84 -4.63
N ASN A 763 21.57 37.03 -5.64
CA ASN A 763 21.27 37.43 -7.01
C ASN A 763 19.80 37.18 -7.34
N LEU A 764 18.92 37.18 -6.34
CA LEU A 764 17.49 37.21 -6.59
C LEU A 764 17.19 38.43 -7.42
#